data_AF-A0A1H5TMK7-F1
#
_entry.id   AF-A0A1H5TMK7-F1
#
_cell.length_a   1.000
_cell.length_b   1.000
_cell.length_c   1.000
_cell.angle_alpha   90.00
_cell.angle_beta   90.00
_cell.angle_gamma   90.00
#
_symmetry.space_group_name_H-M   'P 1'
#
loop_
_entity.id
_entity.type
_entity.pdbx_description
1 polymer ?
#
loop_
_entity_poly.entity_id
_entity_poly.type
_entity_poly.pdbx_seq_one_letter_code
_entity_poly.pdbx_strand_id
1 'polypeptide(L)'
;MRHLTLMAFAALALAGCNGGEDFSDATVPGCPLGATCNINPRGESLVELQGPRVANLGYRCGSSNGFTRGSDTPIGDIEVPAYHALCPASSRSIEFYIGNGVFEGNRVTLGEYVFPLEQRKELYQVTIADLLDPPRRLAVQEGQLGTASSVLNRSALLHALNEQGNDSDEAIIIPGEPDENGDDGDPNTIIDAQPQLIPADGFAYSDYAAFKDAWQGLIDNVNASQLYNVDGFDPSSTESYQENVEFANDRTRSGLYALSVSEECILQGVELEACDYGGAPGTNISLSLNALVLPDGQILGGGLGLRATSQQDSTFDYVGFRSNASLSDLLEFQEQGAPSNLFVGLLGRGIGDADELDTVADLSGRFLASGLYSGVTVEGRSDFNLDFPSGVEPLADSEKGKVTGTLLTQNLADDKPLPFRASKTAVVQARPDGSIVSDLVGVYTLRLMRACVGEDDDDAVCSEIPSPDDDSPEENEEVTPVSCDRNGENCFVAGNYQQTGDGPTDERIRLDEGLGPDGPVGEFCLSVKSDGFIEVGTWNQAKDSCQLSNHDVGFVTRTFETPRSANVSLMLAPGLDVRSAIPHYNTAIEGRIDLREEADECAPMYRLGDENFEIGLRAKWVEQSYLPLIMREETFQDPPTELESKVFNSLTVGAVQFFKGAPGDQNCDPMAP
;
A
#
# COMPACT_ATOMS: atom_id res chain seq x y z
N MET A 1 -48.48 64.41 -12.35
CA MET A 1 -47.04 64.75 -12.52
C MET A 1 -46.31 65.20 -11.24
N ARG A 2 -46.93 65.21 -10.04
CA ARG A 2 -46.25 65.53 -8.77
C ARG A 2 -45.81 64.33 -7.91
N HIS A 3 -46.20 63.10 -8.28
CA HIS A 3 -45.85 61.88 -7.53
C HIS A 3 -44.70 61.07 -8.13
N LEU A 4 -44.36 61.23 -9.42
CA LEU A 4 -43.18 60.59 -10.01
C LEU A 4 -41.86 61.27 -9.60
N THR A 5 -41.88 62.58 -9.38
CA THR A 5 -40.68 63.34 -9.00
C THR A 5 -40.24 63.06 -7.56
N LEU A 6 -41.17 62.73 -6.64
CA LEU A 6 -40.84 62.45 -5.25
C LEU A 6 -40.19 61.06 -5.05
N MET A 7 -40.60 60.05 -5.83
CA MET A 7 -39.95 58.73 -5.80
C MET A 7 -38.56 58.74 -6.44
N ALA A 8 -38.33 59.55 -7.47
CA ALA A 8 -37.01 59.70 -8.08
C ALA A 8 -35.99 60.33 -7.11
N PHE A 9 -36.40 61.31 -6.30
CA PHE A 9 -35.51 61.92 -5.30
C PHE A 9 -35.26 61.02 -4.07
N ALA A 10 -36.23 60.18 -3.67
CA ALA A 10 -36.02 59.21 -2.60
C ALA A 10 -35.07 58.07 -3.03
N ALA A 11 -35.16 57.61 -4.29
CA ALA A 11 -34.25 56.60 -4.85
C ALA A 11 -32.81 57.16 -5.04
N LEU A 12 -32.67 58.43 -5.42
CA LEU A 12 -31.36 59.09 -5.49
C LEU A 12 -30.75 59.41 -4.11
N ALA A 13 -31.58 59.61 -3.08
CA ALA A 13 -31.10 59.78 -1.70
C ALA A 13 -30.65 58.46 -1.05
N LEU A 14 -31.28 57.33 -1.38
CA LEU A 14 -30.85 55.99 -0.96
C LEU A 14 -29.61 55.50 -1.73
N ALA A 15 -29.43 55.94 -2.99
CA ALA A 15 -28.21 55.68 -3.75
C ALA A 15 -27.03 56.61 -3.36
N GLY A 16 -27.32 57.76 -2.73
CA GLY A 16 -26.32 58.76 -2.32
C GLY A 16 -25.74 58.58 -0.91
N CYS A 17 -26.17 57.56 -0.16
CA CYS A 17 -25.66 57.25 1.19
C CYS A 17 -24.88 55.92 1.28
N ASN A 18 -24.50 55.32 0.15
CA ASN A 18 -23.66 54.10 0.15
C ASN A 18 -22.42 54.21 -0.77
N GLY A 19 -22.05 55.42 -1.18
CA GLY A 19 -20.84 55.69 -1.97
C GLY A 19 -19.78 56.36 -1.10
N GLY A 20 -18.96 55.56 -0.41
CA GLY A 20 -17.85 56.12 0.37
C GLY A 20 -17.06 55.12 1.22
N GLU A 21 -17.61 53.95 1.53
CA GLU A 21 -16.83 52.90 2.19
C GLU A 21 -16.32 51.91 1.14
N ASP A 22 -15.02 52.00 0.92
CA ASP A 22 -14.23 51.09 0.12
C ASP A 22 -14.19 49.73 0.83
N PHE A 23 -15.03 48.79 0.39
CA PHE A 23 -14.99 47.40 0.83
C PHE A 23 -14.06 46.55 -0.05
N SER A 24 -13.23 47.15 -0.92
CA SER A 24 -12.26 46.35 -1.70
C SER A 24 -11.10 45.83 -0.84
N ASP A 25 -10.89 46.43 0.34
CA ASP A 25 -10.01 45.93 1.41
C ASP A 25 -10.76 45.19 2.54
N ALA A 26 -12.09 45.10 2.46
CA ALA A 26 -12.89 44.32 3.40
C ALA A 26 -13.16 42.94 2.79
N THR A 27 -12.29 41.98 3.06
CA THR A 27 -12.69 40.57 3.11
C THR A 27 -13.79 40.48 4.17
N VAL A 28 -15.06 40.59 3.74
CA VAL A 28 -16.19 40.23 4.59
C VAL A 28 -16.12 38.71 4.72
N PRO A 29 -15.72 38.15 5.88
CA PRO A 29 -15.68 36.71 6.07
C PRO A 29 -17.14 36.30 6.22
N GLY A 30 -17.72 35.81 5.14
CA GLY A 30 -19.16 35.61 5.09
C GLY A 30 -19.57 34.80 3.89
N CYS A 31 -20.29 33.73 4.15
CA CYS A 31 -21.04 33.03 3.13
C CYS A 31 -22.01 33.99 2.45
N PRO A 32 -22.22 33.87 1.12
CA PRO A 32 -23.21 34.69 0.43
C PRO A 32 -24.55 34.59 1.15
N LEU A 33 -25.14 35.74 1.50
CA LEU A 33 -26.45 35.83 2.16
C LEU A 33 -27.46 34.89 1.44
N GLY A 34 -27.80 33.77 2.10
CA GLY A 34 -28.73 32.75 1.60
C GLY A 34 -28.15 31.36 1.31
N ALA A 35 -26.83 31.15 1.39
CA ALA A 35 -26.21 29.82 1.28
C ALA A 35 -26.04 29.17 2.66
N THR A 36 -26.47 27.91 2.82
CA THR A 36 -26.15 27.09 4.00
C THR A 36 -24.70 26.65 3.90
N CYS A 37 -23.82 27.31 4.63
CA CYS A 37 -22.43 26.88 4.83
C CYS A 37 -22.35 25.84 5.93
N ASN A 38 -22.93 24.68 5.62
CA ASN A 38 -22.92 23.55 6.53
C ASN A 38 -21.78 22.61 6.15
N ILE A 39 -21.25 21.92 7.16
CA ILE A 39 -20.50 20.68 6.99
C ILE A 39 -21.31 19.76 6.08
N ASN A 40 -20.69 19.26 5.02
CA ASN A 40 -21.34 18.44 4.01
C ASN A 40 -20.39 17.35 3.50
N PRO A 41 -20.06 16.35 4.35
CA PRO A 41 -19.26 15.22 3.94
C PRO A 41 -20.03 14.42 2.88
N ARG A 42 -19.41 14.20 1.73
CA ARG A 42 -19.98 13.44 0.61
C ARG A 42 -18.91 12.93 -0.32
N GLY A 43 -19.24 11.90 -1.08
CA GLY A 43 -18.36 11.32 -2.10
C GLY A 43 -18.24 9.82 -1.96
N GLU A 44 -17.19 9.27 -2.53
CA GLU A 44 -16.98 7.82 -2.68
C GLU A 44 -15.51 7.41 -2.45
N SER A 45 -14.57 8.36 -2.50
CA SER A 45 -13.17 8.11 -2.17
C SER A 45 -12.92 8.37 -0.69
N LEU A 46 -12.39 7.37 0.00
CA LEU A 46 -11.93 7.44 1.37
C LEU A 46 -10.46 7.88 1.42
N VAL A 47 -10.15 8.76 2.37
CA VAL A 47 -8.78 9.23 2.60
C VAL A 47 -8.45 9.15 4.07
N GLU A 48 -7.38 8.44 4.40
CA GLU A 48 -6.86 8.32 5.76
C GLU A 48 -5.53 9.08 5.89
N LEU A 49 -5.43 9.97 6.88
CA LEU A 49 -4.14 10.52 7.31
C LEU A 49 -3.46 9.50 8.24
N GLN A 50 -2.36 8.92 7.77
CA GLN A 50 -1.56 7.95 8.51
C GLN A 50 -0.42 8.62 9.29
N GLY A 51 -0.05 7.98 10.40
CA GLY A 51 0.85 8.51 11.42
C GLY A 51 -0.01 8.71 12.65
N PRO A 52 -0.40 9.95 12.94
CA PRO A 52 -1.50 10.15 13.84
C PRO A 52 -2.82 9.78 13.12
N ARG A 53 -3.50 8.72 13.57
CA ARG A 53 -4.94 8.58 13.27
C ARG A 53 -5.65 9.67 14.08
N VAL A 54 -6.32 10.61 13.42
CA VAL A 54 -6.87 11.79 14.12
C VAL A 54 -8.39 11.83 14.02
N ALA A 55 -9.08 11.91 15.15
CA ALA A 55 -10.49 12.28 15.23
C ALA A 55 -10.64 13.81 15.37
N ASN A 56 -11.75 14.34 14.86
CA ASN A 56 -12.06 15.77 14.84
C ASN A 56 -11.03 16.63 14.08
N LEU A 57 -10.42 16.05 13.03
CA LEU A 57 -9.54 16.77 12.11
C LEU A 57 -10.34 17.29 10.92
N GLY A 58 -10.27 18.59 10.67
CA GLY A 58 -10.95 19.24 9.56
C GLY A 58 -10.37 18.81 8.21
N TYR A 59 -11.24 18.58 7.24
CA TYR A 59 -10.85 18.30 5.86
C TYR A 59 -11.73 19.02 4.83
N ARG A 60 -11.16 19.24 3.63
CA ARG A 60 -11.87 19.81 2.48
C ARG A 60 -11.34 19.19 1.19
N CYS A 61 -12.23 18.65 0.37
CA CYS A 61 -11.89 18.09 -0.93
C CYS A 61 -13.03 18.32 -1.94
N GLY A 62 -12.71 19.11 -2.97
CA GLY A 62 -13.68 19.53 -3.97
C GLY A 62 -14.89 20.21 -3.34
N SER A 63 -16.02 19.51 -3.33
CA SER A 63 -17.29 20.03 -2.81
C SER A 63 -17.71 19.39 -1.47
N SER A 64 -16.85 18.55 -0.89
CA SER A 64 -17.00 17.91 0.42
C SER A 64 -16.15 18.64 1.45
N ASN A 65 -16.70 18.84 2.64
CA ASN A 65 -16.01 19.36 3.80
C ASN A 65 -16.59 18.74 5.08
N GLY A 66 -15.76 18.59 6.10
CA GLY A 66 -16.19 18.05 7.39
C GLY A 66 -15.00 17.76 8.30
N PHE A 67 -15.24 16.93 9.29
CA PHE A 67 -14.24 16.48 10.26
C PHE A 67 -14.19 14.95 10.27
N THR A 68 -13.00 14.39 10.49
CA THR A 68 -12.83 12.95 10.73
C THR A 68 -13.47 12.54 12.05
N ARG A 69 -13.86 11.26 12.18
CA ARG A 69 -14.55 10.72 13.38
C ARG A 69 -13.78 9.59 14.03
N GLY A 70 -13.94 9.39 15.34
CA GLY A 70 -13.30 8.30 16.07
C GLY A 70 -13.95 6.93 15.91
N SER A 71 -15.08 6.85 15.19
CA SER A 71 -15.85 5.62 14.98
C SER A 71 -16.41 5.56 13.57
N ASP A 72 -16.66 4.34 13.10
CA ASP A 72 -17.34 4.09 11.84
C ASP A 72 -18.71 4.79 11.84
N THR A 73 -19.01 5.52 10.77
CA THR A 73 -20.18 6.40 10.70
C THR A 73 -20.84 6.33 9.33
N PRO A 74 -22.17 6.10 9.26
CA PRO A 74 -22.89 6.13 7.99
C PRO A 74 -23.08 7.57 7.49
N ILE A 75 -22.65 7.84 6.26
CA ILE A 75 -22.88 9.12 5.55
C ILE A 75 -23.55 8.83 4.21
N GLY A 76 -24.86 9.08 4.15
CA GLY A 76 -25.67 8.63 3.01
C GLY A 76 -25.74 7.10 2.98
N ASP A 77 -25.29 6.50 1.88
CA ASP A 77 -25.28 5.05 1.66
C ASP A 77 -23.89 4.42 1.90
N ILE A 78 -22.90 5.19 2.38
CA ILE A 78 -21.52 4.73 2.60
C ILE A 78 -21.24 4.69 4.10
N GLU A 79 -20.72 3.56 4.57
CA GLU A 79 -20.11 3.45 5.89
C GLU A 79 -18.68 4.00 5.82
N VAL A 80 -18.47 5.15 6.44
CA VAL A 80 -17.15 5.80 6.48
C VAL A 80 -16.42 5.26 7.71
N PRO A 81 -15.28 4.57 7.53
CA PRO A 81 -14.55 4.05 8.68
C PRO A 81 -13.99 5.18 9.54
N ALA A 82 -13.70 4.86 10.82
CA ALA A 82 -13.05 5.78 11.73
C ALA A 82 -11.80 6.42 11.10
N TYR A 83 -11.58 7.70 11.39
CA TYR A 83 -10.45 8.54 10.96
C TYR A 83 -10.36 8.82 9.46
N HIS A 84 -11.35 8.42 8.67
CA HIS A 84 -11.37 8.69 7.23
C HIS A 84 -12.12 9.98 6.89
N ALA A 85 -11.59 10.69 5.89
CA ALA A 85 -12.29 11.72 5.16
C ALA A 85 -13.01 11.12 3.94
N LEU A 86 -14.17 11.67 3.60
CA LEU A 86 -14.96 11.25 2.43
C LEU A 86 -14.91 12.33 1.34
N CYS A 87 -14.41 11.98 0.15
CA CYS A 87 -14.20 12.88 -0.97
C CYS A 87 -14.94 12.43 -2.24
N PRO A 88 -15.52 13.35 -3.02
CA PRO A 88 -16.03 13.03 -4.36
C PRO A 88 -14.90 12.53 -5.27
N ALA A 89 -15.14 11.56 -6.15
CA ALA A 89 -14.09 11.02 -7.04
C ALA A 89 -13.54 12.09 -7.99
N SER A 90 -14.33 13.12 -8.30
CA SER A 90 -13.89 14.26 -9.11
C SER A 90 -12.95 15.24 -8.37
N SER A 91 -12.67 15.03 -7.08
CA SER A 91 -11.86 15.96 -6.28
C SER A 91 -10.41 15.94 -6.76
N ARG A 92 -9.80 17.09 -7.00
CA ARG A 92 -8.39 17.14 -7.44
C ARG A 92 -7.40 17.00 -6.30
N SER A 93 -7.85 17.30 -5.09
CA SER A 93 -7.02 17.31 -3.90
C SER A 93 -7.87 17.24 -2.63
N ILE A 94 -7.18 17.04 -1.52
CA ILE A 94 -7.72 17.12 -0.16
C ILE A 94 -6.77 17.96 0.70
N GLU A 95 -7.34 18.92 1.43
CA GLU A 95 -6.66 19.73 2.43
C GLU A 95 -7.09 19.27 3.83
N PHE A 96 -6.13 19.05 4.73
CA PHE A 96 -6.39 18.82 6.15
C PHE A 96 -6.05 20.07 6.97
N TYR A 97 -6.84 20.39 8.00
CA TYR A 97 -6.69 21.62 8.78
C TYR A 97 -7.25 21.51 10.20
N ILE A 98 -6.85 22.45 11.07
CA ILE A 98 -7.50 22.73 12.36
C ILE A 98 -8.14 24.12 12.26
N GLY A 99 -9.39 24.27 12.67
CA GLY A 99 -10.16 25.51 12.53
C GLY A 99 -11.41 25.32 11.67
N ASN A 100 -11.83 26.38 10.99
CA ASN A 100 -13.04 26.38 10.17
C ASN A 100 -12.73 26.34 8.67
N GLY A 101 -13.21 25.30 7.99
CA GLY A 101 -13.05 25.10 6.55
C GLY A 101 -13.83 26.07 5.66
N VAL A 102 -14.75 26.85 6.23
CA VAL A 102 -15.68 27.73 5.50
C VAL A 102 -15.08 29.11 5.24
N PHE A 103 -14.23 29.62 6.12
CA PHE A 103 -13.69 30.99 6.06
C PHE A 103 -12.17 30.98 5.88
N GLU A 104 -11.67 31.68 4.87
CA GLU A 104 -10.23 31.88 4.69
C GLU A 104 -9.65 32.72 5.85
N GLY A 105 -8.52 32.27 6.40
CA GLY A 105 -7.85 32.91 7.54
C GLY A 105 -8.28 32.37 8.92
N ASN A 106 -9.35 31.59 8.99
CA ASN A 106 -9.90 31.01 10.23
C ASN A 106 -9.50 29.54 10.44
N ARG A 107 -8.40 29.12 9.83
CA ARG A 107 -7.86 27.77 9.97
C ARG A 107 -6.36 27.75 9.74
N VAL A 108 -5.70 26.78 10.34
CA VAL A 108 -4.32 26.41 10.02
C VAL A 108 -4.33 25.13 9.16
N THR A 109 -3.70 25.20 7.98
CA THR A 109 -3.59 24.05 7.08
C THR A 109 -2.40 23.16 7.47
N LEU A 110 -2.65 21.85 7.59
CA LEU A 110 -1.59 20.84 7.69
C LEU A 110 -0.96 20.56 6.32
N GLY A 111 -1.56 21.02 5.23
CA GLY A 111 -1.11 20.81 3.86
C GLY A 111 -2.21 20.23 2.99
N GLU A 112 -1.84 19.91 1.76
CA GLU A 112 -2.73 19.44 0.71
C GLU A 112 -2.12 18.21 0.05
N TYR A 113 -2.94 17.21 -0.24
CA TYR A 113 -2.56 16.08 -1.09
C TYR A 113 -3.27 16.19 -2.43
N VAL A 114 -2.55 15.92 -3.52
CA VAL A 114 -3.10 15.98 -4.89
C VAL A 114 -3.37 14.56 -5.39
N PHE A 115 -4.59 14.31 -5.84
CA PHE A 115 -4.99 13.00 -6.36
C PHE A 115 -4.60 12.84 -7.83
N PRO A 116 -4.04 11.68 -8.24
CA PRO A 116 -3.85 11.36 -9.65
C PRO A 116 -5.21 11.29 -10.38
N LEU A 117 -5.28 11.77 -11.62
CA LEU A 117 -6.53 11.87 -12.38
C LEU A 117 -6.91 10.60 -13.15
N GLU A 118 -5.95 9.92 -13.77
CA GLU A 118 -6.17 8.67 -14.51
C GLU A 118 -6.07 7.47 -13.56
N GLN A 119 -5.14 7.50 -12.61
CA GLN A 119 -4.93 6.42 -11.62
C GLN A 119 -5.75 6.62 -10.33
N ARG A 120 -7.05 6.87 -10.49
CA ARG A 120 -7.96 7.09 -9.35
C ARG A 120 -8.14 5.83 -8.51
N LYS A 121 -8.29 6.03 -7.19
CA LYS A 121 -8.53 4.97 -6.22
C LYS A 121 -9.73 5.30 -5.34
N GLU A 122 -10.32 4.25 -4.79
CA GLU A 122 -11.39 4.37 -3.79
C GLU A 122 -10.82 4.66 -2.40
N LEU A 123 -9.58 4.25 -2.12
CA LEU A 123 -8.92 4.46 -0.84
C LEU A 123 -7.52 5.06 -1.04
N TYR A 124 -7.24 6.14 -0.30
CA TYR A 124 -5.95 6.80 -0.23
C TYR A 124 -5.42 6.80 1.20
N GLN A 125 -4.14 6.52 1.35
CA GLN A 125 -3.41 6.62 2.60
C GLN A 125 -2.31 7.64 2.40
N VAL A 126 -2.33 8.69 3.20
CA VAL A 126 -1.41 9.83 3.06
C VAL A 126 -0.75 10.10 4.41
N THR A 127 0.53 10.46 4.44
CA THR A 127 1.18 10.89 5.69
C THR A 127 1.30 12.40 5.74
N ILE A 128 1.64 12.97 6.90
CA ILE A 128 1.96 14.41 7.01
C ILE A 128 3.03 14.80 6.00
N ALA A 129 4.01 13.93 5.75
CA ALA A 129 5.10 14.16 4.80
C ALA A 129 4.62 14.24 3.33
N ASP A 130 3.50 13.63 3.00
CA ASP A 130 2.89 13.68 1.66
C ASP A 130 2.10 14.98 1.41
N LEU A 131 1.74 15.73 2.46
CA LEU A 131 0.87 16.92 2.38
C LEU A 131 1.61 18.22 2.03
N LEU A 132 2.94 18.24 2.11
CA LEU A 132 3.70 19.50 2.06
C LEU A 132 4.21 19.86 0.67
N ASP A 133 4.61 18.86 -0.12
CA ASP A 133 5.11 19.03 -1.49
C ASP A 133 4.46 18.02 -2.45
N PRO A 134 3.12 17.89 -2.46
CA PRO A 134 2.45 16.86 -3.26
C PRO A 134 2.79 16.98 -4.75
N PRO A 135 3.01 15.86 -5.47
CA PRO A 135 2.86 14.46 -5.03
C PRO A 135 4.15 13.85 -4.43
N ARG A 136 5.15 14.66 -4.06
CA ARG A 136 6.43 14.21 -3.50
C ARG A 136 6.36 14.15 -1.98
N ARG A 137 6.75 13.01 -1.42
CA ARG A 137 6.94 12.87 0.02
C ARG A 137 8.18 13.64 0.49
N LEU A 138 8.10 14.35 1.61
CA LEU A 138 9.27 15.00 2.21
C LEU A 138 9.93 14.13 3.29
N ALA A 139 11.20 14.42 3.58
CA ALA A 139 11.88 13.82 4.72
C ALA A 139 11.21 14.28 6.03
N VAL A 140 11.13 13.38 7.01
CA VAL A 140 10.57 13.70 8.33
C VAL A 140 11.42 14.73 9.04
N GLN A 141 12.74 14.56 9.06
CA GLN A 141 13.68 15.48 9.69
C GLN A 141 14.80 15.90 8.74
N GLU A 142 15.15 17.19 8.78
CA GLU A 142 16.37 17.72 8.20
C GLU A 142 17.33 18.09 9.34
N GLY A 143 18.30 17.22 9.65
CA GLY A 143 19.36 17.54 10.63
C GLY A 143 19.39 16.66 11.88
N GLN A 144 19.79 17.25 13.01
CA GLN A 144 20.03 16.53 14.28
C GLN A 144 18.86 16.71 15.25
N LEU A 145 18.72 15.79 16.22
CA LEU A 145 17.80 15.90 17.36
C LEU A 145 17.71 17.34 17.93
N GLY A 146 16.49 17.85 18.08
CA GLY A 146 16.21 19.22 18.49
C GLY A 146 16.08 20.24 17.35
N THR A 147 16.39 19.87 16.10
CA THR A 147 15.97 20.67 14.94
C THR A 147 14.51 20.41 14.61
N ALA A 148 13.78 21.49 14.35
CA ALA A 148 12.42 21.40 13.84
C ALA A 148 12.42 21.24 12.33
N SER A 149 11.44 20.51 11.81
CA SER A 149 11.09 20.47 10.39
C SER A 149 9.60 20.79 10.25
N SER A 150 9.19 21.17 9.04
CA SER A 150 7.79 21.44 8.73
C SER A 150 6.90 20.20 8.97
N VAL A 151 7.42 19.00 8.73
CA VAL A 151 6.74 17.71 9.00
C VAL A 151 6.60 17.50 10.51
N LEU A 152 7.71 17.58 11.25
CA LEU A 152 7.74 17.33 12.70
C LEU A 152 6.88 18.33 13.47
N ASN A 153 6.89 19.60 13.09
CA ASN A 153 6.09 20.64 13.75
C ASN A 153 4.58 20.38 13.60
N ARG A 154 4.13 19.83 12.47
CA ARG A 154 2.72 19.43 12.28
C ARG A 154 2.36 18.22 13.12
N SER A 155 3.23 17.20 13.14
CA SER A 155 3.06 16.04 14.02
C SER A 155 2.97 16.47 15.48
N ALA A 156 3.91 17.30 15.93
CA ALA A 156 3.95 17.82 17.29
C ALA A 156 2.70 18.61 17.69
N LEU A 157 2.14 19.45 16.80
CA LEU A 157 0.89 20.17 17.09
C LEU A 157 -0.29 19.20 17.26
N LEU A 158 -0.42 18.20 16.37
CA LEU A 158 -1.50 17.22 16.47
C LEU A 158 -1.43 16.44 17.79
N HIS A 159 -0.24 15.95 18.17
CA HIS A 159 -0.07 15.25 19.44
C HIS A 159 -0.29 16.17 20.65
N ALA A 160 0.15 17.42 20.58
CA ALA A 160 -0.08 18.38 21.66
C ALA A 160 -1.57 18.70 21.89
N LEU A 161 -2.41 18.50 20.88
CA LEU A 161 -3.86 18.66 20.95
C LEU A 161 -4.59 17.38 21.34
N ASN A 162 -3.91 16.28 21.63
CA ASN A 162 -4.56 15.04 22.04
C ASN A 162 -5.20 15.19 23.42
N GLU A 163 -6.47 14.80 23.56
CA GLU A 163 -7.20 14.75 24.83
C GLU A 163 -6.88 13.48 25.64
N GLN A 164 -6.45 12.40 24.96
CA GLN A 164 -6.02 11.16 25.59
C GLN A 164 -4.53 11.25 25.87
N GLY A 165 -4.07 10.82 27.05
CA GLY A 165 -2.66 10.91 27.42
C GLY A 165 -1.75 10.36 26.31
N ASN A 166 -0.55 10.93 26.16
CA ASN A 166 0.50 10.69 25.14
C ASN A 166 0.90 9.20 24.88
N ASP A 167 -0.05 8.28 24.72
CA ASP A 167 0.18 6.97 24.19
C ASP A 167 0.36 7.11 22.68
N SER A 168 1.58 6.88 22.24
CA SER A 168 1.92 6.87 20.81
C SER A 168 1.13 5.82 20.04
N ASP A 169 0.61 4.77 20.69
CA ASP A 169 -0.15 3.67 20.07
C ASP A 169 -1.62 3.99 19.78
N GLU A 170 -2.18 4.98 20.48
CA GLU A 170 -3.58 5.35 20.36
C GLU A 170 -3.83 6.39 19.25
N ALA A 171 -5.08 6.53 18.85
CA ALA A 171 -5.48 7.58 17.94
C ALA A 171 -5.49 8.93 18.68
N ILE A 172 -5.11 9.99 17.98
CA ILE A 172 -5.24 11.36 18.49
C ILE A 172 -6.72 11.76 18.46
N ILE A 173 -7.24 12.16 19.62
CA ILE A 173 -8.56 12.73 19.75
C ILE A 173 -8.38 14.22 19.99
N ILE A 174 -8.63 15.03 18.95
CA ILE A 174 -8.67 16.50 19.11
C ILE A 174 -9.98 16.84 19.82
N PRO A 175 -9.97 17.63 20.92
CA PRO A 175 -11.17 17.98 21.66
C PRO A 175 -12.28 18.55 20.79
N GLY A 176 -13.52 18.27 21.18
CA GLY A 176 -14.72 18.70 20.46
C GLY A 176 -15.43 17.56 19.73
N GLU A 177 -16.71 17.79 19.44
CA GLU A 177 -17.58 16.81 18.80
C GLU A 177 -17.84 17.20 17.33
N PRO A 178 -17.39 16.40 16.34
CA PRO A 178 -17.52 16.69 14.90
C PRO A 178 -18.93 17.04 14.39
N ASP A 179 -19.96 16.57 15.09
CA ASP A 179 -21.37 16.67 14.70
C ASP A 179 -22.17 17.69 15.54
N GLU A 180 -21.55 18.31 16.54
CA GLU A 180 -22.19 19.32 17.40
C GLU A 180 -21.73 20.75 17.07
N ASN A 181 -22.42 21.73 17.64
CA ASN A 181 -21.94 23.11 17.53
C ASN A 181 -20.67 23.25 18.39
N GLY A 182 -19.69 23.97 17.86
CA GLY A 182 -18.44 24.28 18.54
C GLY A 182 -18.60 24.73 19.99
N ASP A 183 -17.71 24.23 20.85
CA ASP A 183 -17.64 24.59 22.26
C ASP A 183 -16.39 25.44 22.57
N ASP A 184 -16.23 25.83 23.84
CA ASP A 184 -15.17 26.77 24.24
C ASP A 184 -13.78 26.15 24.40
N GLY A 185 -13.66 24.82 24.31
CA GLY A 185 -12.39 24.10 24.41
C GLY A 185 -11.97 23.37 23.13
N ASP A 186 -12.86 23.24 22.15
CA ASP A 186 -12.56 22.72 20.82
C ASP A 186 -11.56 23.64 20.07
N PRO A 187 -10.36 23.14 19.72
CA PRO A 187 -9.34 23.90 18.97
C PRO A 187 -9.87 24.44 17.63
N ASN A 188 -10.80 23.74 16.98
CA ASN A 188 -11.37 24.19 15.71
C ASN A 188 -12.22 25.46 15.91
N THR A 189 -13.00 25.51 16.98
CA THR A 189 -13.81 26.67 17.36
C THR A 189 -12.96 27.83 17.88
N ILE A 190 -11.92 27.54 18.68
CA ILE A 190 -10.99 28.54 19.19
C ILE A 190 -10.26 29.24 18.04
N ILE A 191 -9.72 28.50 17.07
CA ILE A 191 -9.02 29.08 15.92
C ILE A 191 -9.98 29.90 15.05
N ASP A 192 -11.23 29.46 14.86
CA ASP A 192 -12.23 30.20 14.09
C ASP A 192 -12.55 31.56 14.74
N ALA A 193 -12.67 31.58 16.07
CA ALA A 193 -12.97 32.80 16.83
C ALA A 193 -11.75 33.69 17.06
N GLN A 194 -10.55 33.11 17.11
CA GLN A 194 -9.30 33.77 17.48
C GLN A 194 -8.16 33.42 16.52
N PRO A 195 -8.26 33.78 15.22
CA PRO A 195 -7.25 33.41 14.22
C PRO A 195 -5.86 33.97 14.52
N GLN A 196 -5.75 35.02 15.34
CA GLN A 196 -4.47 35.56 15.82
C GLN A 196 -3.66 34.60 16.70
N LEU A 197 -4.26 33.49 17.18
CA LEU A 197 -3.55 32.43 17.88
C LEU A 197 -2.71 31.56 16.94
N ILE A 198 -2.94 31.63 15.63
CA ILE A 198 -2.05 31.03 14.63
C ILE A 198 -0.80 31.91 14.53
N PRO A 199 0.40 31.37 14.83
CA PRO A 199 1.64 32.13 14.71
C PRO A 199 1.92 32.53 13.26
N ALA A 200 2.59 33.67 13.07
CA ALA A 200 2.89 34.20 11.73
C ALA A 200 3.72 33.25 10.85
N ASP A 201 4.68 32.53 11.45
CA ASP A 201 5.51 31.56 10.74
C ASP A 201 4.85 30.18 10.64
N GLY A 202 3.66 29.98 11.22
CA GLY A 202 2.90 28.72 11.19
C GLY A 202 3.73 27.53 11.63
N PHE A 203 4.16 26.69 10.68
CA PHE A 203 5.00 25.52 10.94
C PHE A 203 6.45 25.68 10.46
N ALA A 204 6.83 26.82 9.89
CA ALA A 204 8.13 27.04 9.25
C ALA A 204 9.25 27.42 10.25
N TYR A 205 9.23 26.82 11.44
CA TYR A 205 10.26 27.01 12.47
C TYR A 205 11.37 25.98 12.30
N SER A 206 12.63 26.41 12.42
CA SER A 206 13.82 25.54 12.41
C SER A 206 14.30 25.12 13.80
N ASP A 207 13.82 25.79 14.84
CA ASP A 207 14.08 25.48 16.25
C ASP A 207 12.79 25.03 16.95
N TYR A 208 12.82 23.85 17.56
CA TYR A 208 11.63 23.25 18.17
C TYR A 208 11.16 24.02 19.41
N ALA A 209 12.06 24.60 20.20
CA ALA A 209 11.67 25.40 21.36
C ALA A 209 10.91 26.67 20.94
N ALA A 210 11.41 27.36 19.91
CA ALA A 210 10.73 28.52 19.32
C ALA A 210 9.35 28.16 18.74
N PHE A 211 9.22 27.00 18.09
CA PHE A 211 7.94 26.49 17.62
C PHE A 211 6.94 26.31 18.77
N LYS A 212 7.34 25.63 19.84
CA LYS A 212 6.48 25.41 21.03
C LYS A 212 6.03 26.72 21.65
N ASP A 213 6.98 27.62 21.90
CA ASP A 213 6.70 28.92 22.52
C ASP A 213 5.69 29.73 21.70
N ALA A 214 5.75 29.63 20.36
CA ALA A 214 4.82 30.31 19.47
C ALA A 214 3.40 29.72 19.54
N TRP A 215 3.27 28.39 19.61
CA TRP A 215 1.97 27.70 19.63
C TRP A 215 1.37 27.51 21.02
N GLN A 216 2.13 27.76 22.09
CA GLN A 216 1.68 27.57 23.48
C GLN A 216 0.38 28.33 23.80
N GLY A 217 0.17 29.50 23.19
CA GLY A 217 -1.05 30.28 23.38
C GLY A 217 -2.33 29.54 22.97
N LEU A 218 -2.28 28.71 21.93
CA LEU A 218 -3.42 27.87 21.54
C LEU A 218 -3.70 26.80 22.61
N ILE A 219 -2.66 26.08 23.02
CA ILE A 219 -2.75 25.02 24.04
C ILE A 219 -3.31 25.58 25.36
N ASP A 220 -2.85 26.76 25.78
CA ASP A 220 -3.33 27.41 27.00
C ASP A 220 -4.82 27.80 26.91
N ASN A 221 -5.33 28.13 25.73
CA ASN A 221 -6.76 28.45 25.53
C ASN A 221 -7.62 27.17 25.56
N VAL A 222 -7.17 26.10 24.92
CA VAL A 222 -7.84 24.78 24.97
C VAL A 222 -7.96 24.33 26.42
N ASN A 223 -6.85 24.35 27.16
CA ASN A 223 -6.79 23.96 28.58
C ASN A 223 -7.42 24.97 29.55
N ALA A 224 -7.88 26.13 29.06
CA ALA A 224 -8.67 27.05 29.88
C ALA A 224 -10.14 26.63 29.98
N SER A 225 -10.63 25.79 29.06
CA SER A 225 -11.95 25.16 29.18
C SER A 225 -11.95 24.17 30.35
N GLN A 226 -13.11 24.00 30.99
CA GLN A 226 -13.29 22.99 32.04
C GLN A 226 -13.68 21.63 31.48
N LEU A 227 -13.94 21.55 30.17
CA LEU A 227 -14.44 20.35 29.50
C LEU A 227 -13.30 19.42 29.07
N TYR A 228 -12.16 19.99 28.67
CA TYR A 228 -11.06 19.24 28.06
C TYR A 228 -9.73 19.56 28.73
N ASN A 229 -8.79 18.63 28.62
CA ASN A 229 -7.40 18.83 29.02
C ASN A 229 -6.50 18.07 28.05
N VAL A 230 -5.81 18.80 27.18
CA VAL A 230 -4.88 18.24 26.21
C VAL A 230 -3.47 18.12 26.77
N ASP A 231 -2.70 17.20 26.19
CA ASP A 231 -1.34 16.87 26.60
C ASP A 231 -0.35 18.05 26.54
N GLY A 232 -0.49 18.91 25.53
CA GLY A 232 0.51 19.92 25.22
C GLY A 232 1.80 19.34 24.64
N PHE A 233 2.79 20.21 24.41
CA PHE A 233 4.04 19.80 23.78
C PHE A 233 5.00 19.12 24.75
N ASP A 234 5.71 18.08 24.29
CA ASP A 234 6.82 17.50 25.04
C ASP A 234 7.91 18.56 25.26
N PRO A 235 8.28 18.85 26.52
CA PRO A 235 9.27 19.87 26.82
C PRO A 235 10.69 19.48 26.38
N SER A 236 10.97 18.19 26.18
CA SER A 236 12.30 17.58 26.21
C SER A 236 12.71 16.81 24.96
N SER A 237 11.78 16.32 24.14
CA SER A 237 12.11 15.52 22.96
C SER A 237 11.16 15.75 21.77
N THR A 238 11.65 15.46 20.56
CA THR A 238 10.84 15.33 19.33
C THR A 238 10.75 13.88 18.84
N GLU A 239 11.39 12.94 19.54
CA GLU A 239 11.56 11.54 19.10
C GLU A 239 10.22 10.86 18.88
N SER A 240 9.28 10.95 19.82
CA SER A 240 7.96 10.32 19.67
C SER A 240 7.17 10.87 18.47
N TYR A 241 7.29 12.16 18.17
CA TYR A 241 6.64 12.76 16.99
C TYR A 241 7.28 12.29 15.68
N GLN A 242 8.58 12.03 15.70
CA GLN A 242 9.34 11.49 14.58
C GLN A 242 8.98 10.02 14.34
N GLU A 243 9.08 9.19 15.38
CA GLU A 243 8.77 7.75 15.33
C GLU A 243 7.37 7.48 14.79
N ASN A 244 6.36 8.28 15.17
CA ASN A 244 5.01 8.13 14.65
C ASN A 244 4.89 8.44 13.14
N VAL A 245 5.61 9.44 12.64
CA VAL A 245 5.59 9.78 11.21
C VAL A 245 6.41 8.76 10.41
N GLU A 246 7.56 8.33 10.93
CA GLU A 246 8.38 7.28 10.32
C GLU A 246 7.61 5.96 10.22
N PHE A 247 6.96 5.54 11.30
CA PHE A 247 6.10 4.35 11.29
C PHE A 247 5.01 4.45 10.20
N ALA A 248 4.39 5.61 10.02
CA ALA A 248 3.41 5.77 8.94
C ALA A 248 4.01 5.84 7.55
N ASN A 249 5.20 6.41 7.39
CA ASN A 249 5.91 6.36 6.12
C ASN A 249 6.23 4.92 5.74
N ASP A 250 6.66 4.10 6.70
CA ASP A 250 6.91 2.66 6.54
C ASP A 250 5.64 1.92 6.11
N ARG A 251 4.52 2.15 6.81
CA ARG A 251 3.24 1.49 6.52
C ARG A 251 2.65 1.93 5.19
N THR A 252 2.64 3.23 4.89
CA THR A 252 2.17 3.75 3.59
C THR A 252 3.08 3.37 2.41
N ARG A 253 4.37 3.08 2.65
CA ARG A 253 5.28 2.50 1.65
C ARG A 253 5.06 1.00 1.46
N SER A 254 4.70 0.28 2.51
CA SER A 254 4.51 -1.16 2.44
C SER A 254 3.26 -1.58 1.66
N GLY A 255 3.28 -2.76 1.05
CA GLY A 255 2.16 -3.32 0.29
C GLY A 255 2.58 -3.95 -1.03
N LEU A 256 1.60 -4.23 -1.89
CA LEU A 256 1.84 -4.85 -3.20
C LEU A 256 2.09 -3.80 -4.28
N TYR A 257 3.03 -4.12 -5.17
CA TYR A 257 3.45 -3.28 -6.29
C TYR A 257 3.49 -4.09 -7.57
N ALA A 258 3.00 -3.50 -8.65
CA ALA A 258 3.13 -4.02 -10.00
C ALA A 258 4.03 -3.10 -10.81
N LEU A 259 5.03 -3.67 -11.48
CA LEU A 259 5.98 -2.95 -12.33
C LEU A 259 5.88 -3.50 -13.76
N SER A 260 5.82 -2.60 -14.75
CA SER A 260 5.76 -2.99 -16.15
C SER A 260 6.44 -1.97 -17.07
N VAL A 261 6.86 -2.41 -18.26
CA VAL A 261 7.31 -1.48 -19.30
C VAL A 261 6.18 -0.50 -19.66
N SER A 262 6.54 0.75 -19.99
CA SER A 262 5.56 1.77 -20.42
C SER A 262 4.87 1.32 -21.70
N GLU A 263 3.57 1.05 -21.64
CA GLU A 263 2.78 0.57 -22.80
C GLU A 263 2.76 1.55 -23.98
N GLU A 264 2.98 2.84 -23.72
CA GLU A 264 3.10 3.87 -24.76
C GLU A 264 4.30 3.67 -25.67
N CYS A 265 5.30 2.90 -25.25
CA CYS A 265 6.39 2.49 -26.12
C CYS A 265 5.97 1.41 -27.13
N ILE A 266 4.77 0.83 -27.00
CA ILE A 266 4.23 -0.24 -27.85
C ILE A 266 2.85 0.20 -28.41
N LEU A 267 2.85 1.06 -29.43
CA LEU A 267 1.62 1.43 -30.14
C LEU A 267 1.50 0.65 -31.45
N GLN A 268 0.57 -0.31 -31.51
CA GLN A 268 0.23 -1.10 -32.71
C GLN A 268 1.45 -1.76 -33.41
N GLY A 269 2.45 -2.19 -32.63
CA GLY A 269 3.66 -2.84 -33.15
C GLY A 269 4.67 -1.89 -33.81
N VAL A 270 4.55 -0.58 -33.58
CA VAL A 270 5.52 0.43 -33.97
C VAL A 270 6.10 1.07 -32.71
N GLU A 271 7.42 0.93 -32.50
CA GLU A 271 8.14 1.68 -31.48
C GLU A 271 8.04 3.16 -31.80
N LEU A 272 7.57 3.97 -30.85
CA LEU A 272 7.62 5.42 -30.98
C LEU A 272 9.09 5.86 -31.02
N GLU A 273 9.43 6.87 -31.84
CA GLU A 273 10.79 7.46 -31.87
C GLU A 273 11.28 7.90 -30.48
N ALA A 274 10.37 8.12 -29.52
CA ALA A 274 10.66 8.46 -28.13
C ALA A 274 11.10 7.27 -27.25
N CYS A 275 11.08 6.03 -27.76
CA CYS A 275 11.41 4.80 -27.02
C CYS A 275 12.49 3.95 -27.74
N ASP A 276 13.47 4.57 -28.41
CA ASP A 276 14.66 3.87 -28.89
C ASP A 276 15.60 3.55 -27.71
N TYR A 277 15.40 2.40 -27.08
CA TYR A 277 16.23 1.86 -25.99
C TYR A 277 17.42 1.01 -26.50
N GLY A 278 17.75 1.11 -27.79
CA GLY A 278 18.86 0.38 -28.42
C GLY A 278 18.51 -1.05 -28.83
N GLY A 279 19.45 -1.70 -29.54
CA GLY A 279 19.25 -3.03 -30.13
C GLY A 279 19.12 -3.02 -31.65
N ALA A 280 18.81 -4.17 -32.23
CA ALA A 280 18.50 -4.25 -33.65
C ALA A 280 17.12 -3.63 -33.93
N PRO A 281 16.88 -3.00 -35.09
CA PRO A 281 15.56 -2.46 -35.43
C PRO A 281 14.45 -3.51 -35.25
N GLY A 282 13.42 -3.19 -34.46
CA GLY A 282 12.31 -4.09 -34.14
C GLY A 282 12.49 -4.98 -32.89
N THR A 283 13.54 -4.75 -32.09
CA THR A 283 13.73 -5.42 -30.80
C THR A 283 12.75 -4.88 -29.77
N ASN A 284 11.79 -5.69 -29.34
CA ASN A 284 10.90 -5.34 -28.24
C ASN A 284 11.38 -5.97 -26.93
N ILE A 285 11.34 -5.21 -25.84
CA ILE A 285 11.54 -5.72 -24.48
C ILE A 285 10.26 -5.50 -23.68
N SER A 286 9.79 -6.56 -23.04
CA SER A 286 8.71 -6.55 -22.05
C SER A 286 9.26 -7.02 -20.71
N LEU A 287 8.81 -6.36 -19.65
CA LEU A 287 9.13 -6.67 -18.27
C LEU A 287 7.82 -6.57 -17.48
N SER A 288 7.50 -7.58 -16.69
CA SER A 288 6.38 -7.58 -15.77
C SER A 288 6.82 -8.20 -14.45
N LEU A 289 6.90 -7.37 -13.41
CA LEU A 289 7.32 -7.79 -12.07
C LEU A 289 6.21 -7.50 -11.08
N ASN A 290 6.05 -8.39 -10.11
CA ASN A 290 5.24 -8.14 -8.92
C ASN A 290 6.16 -8.12 -7.71
N ALA A 291 5.88 -7.22 -6.79
CA ALA A 291 6.67 -7.08 -5.58
C ALA A 291 5.79 -6.87 -4.34
N LEU A 292 6.24 -7.41 -3.22
CA LEU A 292 5.79 -7.04 -1.89
C LEU A 292 6.87 -6.16 -1.27
N VAL A 293 6.50 -4.94 -0.88
CA VAL A 293 7.38 -4.03 -0.14
C VAL A 293 7.05 -4.16 1.34
N LEU A 294 8.06 -4.48 2.14
CA LEU A 294 7.96 -4.60 3.59
C LEU A 294 7.97 -3.22 4.27
N PRO A 295 7.56 -3.11 5.54
CA PRO A 295 7.58 -1.85 6.28
C PRO A 295 8.96 -1.17 6.31
N ASP A 296 10.05 -1.92 6.42
CA ASP A 296 11.43 -1.41 6.37
C ASP A 296 11.90 -0.99 4.96
N GLY A 297 11.02 -1.11 3.97
CA GLY A 297 11.26 -0.78 2.58
C GLY A 297 11.86 -1.91 1.76
N GLN A 298 12.20 -3.07 2.33
CA GLN A 298 12.73 -4.20 1.55
C GLN A 298 11.74 -4.60 0.44
N ILE A 299 12.25 -4.82 -0.76
CA ILE A 299 11.48 -5.24 -1.93
C ILE A 299 11.67 -6.74 -2.13
N LEU A 300 10.59 -7.50 -2.01
CA LEU A 300 10.56 -8.94 -2.27
C LEU A 300 9.82 -9.18 -3.59
N GLY A 301 10.37 -9.98 -4.51
CA GLY A 301 9.64 -10.37 -5.72
C GLY A 301 10.47 -10.51 -6.99
N GLY A 302 9.76 -10.44 -8.10
CA GLY A 302 10.29 -10.60 -9.45
C GLY A 302 9.17 -10.92 -10.43
N GLY A 303 9.55 -11.49 -11.58
CA GLY A 303 8.59 -11.81 -12.63
C GLY A 303 9.29 -12.15 -13.93
N LEU A 304 8.68 -11.74 -15.04
CA LEU A 304 9.07 -12.18 -16.38
C LEU A 304 9.69 -11.06 -17.18
N GLY A 305 10.84 -11.36 -17.77
CA GLY A 305 11.43 -10.59 -18.85
C GLY A 305 11.23 -11.32 -20.17
N LEU A 306 10.89 -10.59 -21.22
CA LEU A 306 10.84 -11.08 -22.60
C LEU A 306 11.53 -10.08 -23.52
N ARG A 307 12.49 -10.55 -24.31
CA ARG A 307 13.07 -9.83 -25.44
C ARG A 307 12.66 -10.55 -26.72
N ALA A 308 12.19 -9.83 -27.73
CA ALA A 308 11.92 -10.40 -29.04
C ALA A 308 12.32 -9.43 -30.17
N THR A 309 13.21 -9.87 -31.07
CA THR A 309 13.53 -9.16 -32.33
C THR A 309 12.70 -9.70 -33.49
N SER A 310 12.31 -10.98 -33.43
CA SER A 310 11.44 -11.64 -34.39
C SER A 310 10.74 -12.83 -33.71
N GLN A 311 9.77 -13.48 -34.38
CA GLN A 311 9.15 -14.71 -33.86
C GLN A 311 10.15 -15.86 -33.62
N GLN A 312 11.34 -15.81 -34.23
CA GLN A 312 12.37 -16.85 -34.16
C GLN A 312 13.58 -16.42 -33.31
N ASP A 313 13.61 -15.14 -32.89
CA ASP A 313 14.67 -14.57 -32.04
C ASP A 313 13.98 -13.91 -30.86
N SER A 314 13.62 -14.75 -29.89
CA SER A 314 13.02 -14.36 -28.62
C SER A 314 13.75 -15.05 -27.48
N THR A 315 13.98 -14.30 -26.40
CA THR A 315 14.55 -14.81 -25.15
C THR A 315 13.62 -14.39 -24.03
N PHE A 316 13.19 -15.34 -23.21
CA PHE A 316 12.47 -15.04 -21.98
C PHE A 316 13.33 -15.52 -20.80
N ASP A 317 13.18 -14.88 -19.65
CA ASP A 317 13.82 -15.31 -18.41
C ASP A 317 12.97 -14.87 -17.22
N TYR A 318 13.19 -15.49 -16.06
CA TYR A 318 12.76 -14.93 -14.79
C TYR A 318 13.73 -13.81 -14.39
N VAL A 319 13.20 -12.64 -14.09
CA VAL A 319 13.95 -11.47 -13.60
C VAL A 319 13.53 -11.19 -12.17
N GLY A 320 14.50 -11.13 -11.26
CA GLY A 320 14.26 -10.90 -9.83
C GLY A 320 15.12 -9.76 -9.26
N PHE A 321 14.67 -9.21 -8.14
CA PHE A 321 15.46 -8.23 -7.39
C PHE A 321 16.64 -8.88 -6.68
N ARG A 322 17.67 -8.09 -6.37
CA ARG A 322 18.71 -8.48 -5.40
C ARG A 322 18.18 -8.39 -3.97
N SER A 323 18.79 -9.16 -3.07
CA SER A 323 18.38 -9.26 -1.65
C SER A 323 18.44 -7.97 -0.85
N ASN A 324 19.19 -6.99 -1.33
CA ASN A 324 19.33 -5.65 -0.75
C ASN A 324 18.42 -4.60 -1.42
N ALA A 325 17.52 -4.97 -2.33
CA ALA A 325 16.63 -4.01 -2.97
C ALA A 325 15.65 -3.41 -1.95
N SER A 326 15.50 -2.08 -1.96
CA SER A 326 14.54 -1.39 -1.09
C SER A 326 13.94 -0.13 -1.70
N LEU A 327 12.86 0.35 -1.09
CA LEU A 327 12.32 1.70 -1.27
C LEU A 327 12.68 2.56 -0.06
N SER A 328 13.21 3.76 -0.29
CA SER A 328 13.52 4.74 0.75
C SER A 328 12.27 5.33 1.39
N ASP A 329 12.43 6.09 2.48
CA ASP A 329 11.29 6.81 3.11
C ASP A 329 10.70 7.85 2.17
N LEU A 330 11.49 8.32 1.19
CA LEU A 330 11.08 9.24 0.15
C LEU A 330 10.43 8.54 -1.06
N LEU A 331 10.26 7.22 -0.97
CA LEU A 331 9.75 6.31 -2.00
C LEU A 331 10.65 6.23 -3.25
N GLU A 332 11.96 6.30 -3.05
CA GLU A 332 12.97 6.16 -4.11
C GLU A 332 13.55 4.74 -4.06
N PHE A 333 13.82 4.15 -5.24
CA PHE A 333 14.59 2.91 -5.26
C PHE A 333 15.98 3.13 -4.67
N GLN A 334 16.37 2.28 -3.72
CA GLN A 334 17.68 2.33 -3.10
C GLN A 334 18.16 0.94 -2.64
N GLU A 335 19.47 0.77 -2.53
CA GLU A 335 20.05 -0.44 -1.91
C GLU A 335 20.13 -0.31 -0.38
N GLN A 336 19.66 -1.32 0.34
CA GLN A 336 19.82 -1.43 1.79
C GLN A 336 21.32 -1.38 2.16
N GLY A 337 21.67 -0.50 3.10
CA GLY A 337 23.05 -0.27 3.54
C GLY A 337 23.87 0.66 2.64
N ALA A 338 23.34 1.11 1.50
CA ALA A 338 23.96 2.10 0.62
C ALA A 338 22.93 3.13 0.12
N PRO A 339 22.33 3.95 1.01
CA PRO A 339 21.21 4.85 0.68
C PRO A 339 21.57 5.96 -0.32
N SER A 340 22.85 6.17 -0.62
CA SER A 340 23.28 7.06 -1.71
C SER A 340 23.09 6.46 -3.11
N ASN A 341 22.88 5.15 -3.21
CA ASN A 341 22.61 4.47 -4.47
C ASN A 341 21.11 4.54 -4.75
N LEU A 342 20.69 5.45 -5.63
CA LEU A 342 19.29 5.67 -6.00
C LEU A 342 18.80 4.69 -7.09
N PHE A 343 19.14 3.42 -6.91
CA PHE A 343 18.75 2.32 -7.77
C PHE A 343 18.70 1.01 -6.99
N VAL A 344 18.07 -0.02 -7.56
CA VAL A 344 18.11 -1.42 -7.09
C VAL A 344 18.53 -2.34 -8.22
N GLY A 345 19.31 -3.38 -7.90
CA GLY A 345 19.76 -4.33 -8.90
C GLY A 345 18.69 -5.38 -9.28
N LEU A 346 18.67 -5.74 -10.55
CA LEU A 346 17.90 -6.82 -11.16
C LEU A 346 18.86 -7.90 -11.69
N LEU A 347 18.48 -9.16 -11.49
CA LEU A 347 19.24 -10.34 -11.91
C LEU A 347 18.36 -11.27 -12.75
N GLY A 348 18.97 -11.95 -13.73
CA GLY A 348 18.35 -13.05 -14.47
C GLY A 348 18.56 -14.40 -13.78
N ARG A 349 17.61 -15.32 -13.96
CA ARG A 349 17.73 -16.70 -13.48
C ARG A 349 18.47 -17.59 -14.48
N GLY A 350 18.43 -17.27 -15.76
CA GLY A 350 18.94 -18.11 -16.85
C GLY A 350 18.09 -19.37 -17.04
N ILE A 351 16.86 -19.21 -17.52
CA ILE A 351 15.93 -20.31 -17.83
C ILE A 351 15.95 -20.61 -19.34
N GLY A 352 15.98 -21.89 -19.71
CA GLY A 352 15.92 -22.33 -21.11
C GLY A 352 17.15 -21.87 -21.92
N ASP A 353 16.92 -21.05 -22.95
CA ASP A 353 17.98 -20.49 -23.82
C ASP A 353 18.67 -19.23 -23.23
N ALA A 354 18.23 -18.73 -22.07
CA ALA A 354 18.83 -17.57 -21.41
C ALA A 354 19.98 -17.97 -20.47
N ASP A 355 21.03 -17.15 -20.40
CA ASP A 355 22.09 -17.25 -19.40
C ASP A 355 21.84 -16.27 -18.22
N GLU A 356 22.25 -16.62 -17.00
CA GLU A 356 22.13 -15.72 -15.81
C GLU A 356 22.75 -14.33 -16.05
N LEU A 357 23.82 -14.27 -16.85
CA LEU A 357 24.54 -13.03 -17.17
C LEU A 357 23.86 -12.18 -18.24
N ASP A 358 22.80 -12.70 -18.88
CA ASP A 358 22.01 -11.93 -19.85
C ASP A 358 21.22 -10.82 -19.17
N THR A 359 21.01 -10.91 -17.86
CA THR A 359 20.36 -9.85 -17.07
C THR A 359 21.19 -9.50 -15.82
N VAL A 360 21.81 -8.33 -15.88
CA VAL A 360 22.43 -7.60 -14.77
C VAL A 360 22.12 -6.13 -15.02
N ALA A 361 21.00 -5.67 -14.48
CA ALA A 361 20.42 -4.36 -14.74
C ALA A 361 20.16 -3.60 -13.44
N ASP A 362 20.02 -2.28 -13.55
CA ASP A 362 19.67 -1.40 -12.44
C ASP A 362 18.30 -0.75 -12.72
N LEU A 363 17.43 -0.79 -11.72
CA LEU A 363 16.12 -0.15 -11.71
C LEU A 363 16.19 1.12 -10.86
N SER A 364 15.76 2.25 -11.41
CA SER A 364 15.78 3.55 -10.70
C SER A 364 14.49 4.33 -10.93
N GLY A 365 14.22 5.28 -10.03
CA GLY A 365 13.05 6.15 -10.07
C GLY A 365 12.45 6.37 -8.69
N ARG A 366 11.39 7.18 -8.66
CA ARG A 366 10.71 7.59 -7.45
C ARG A 366 9.20 7.44 -7.61
N PHE A 367 8.55 6.82 -6.63
CA PHE A 367 7.09 6.84 -6.58
C PHE A 367 6.61 8.21 -6.12
N LEU A 368 5.66 8.76 -6.86
CA LEU A 368 4.94 9.99 -6.57
C LEU A 368 3.50 9.61 -6.32
N ALA A 369 2.97 9.93 -5.13
CA ALA A 369 1.72 9.35 -4.66
C ALA A 369 1.77 7.80 -4.69
N SER A 370 0.89 7.17 -5.48
CA SER A 370 0.82 5.71 -5.59
C SER A 370 1.41 5.13 -6.87
N GLY A 371 2.06 5.96 -7.70
CA GLY A 371 2.54 5.59 -9.02
C GLY A 371 3.99 6.04 -9.24
N LEU A 372 4.68 5.33 -10.13
CA LEU A 372 5.98 5.70 -10.66
C LEU A 372 5.84 5.85 -12.16
N TYR A 373 6.30 6.99 -12.64
CA TYR A 373 6.04 7.49 -13.98
C TYR A 373 7.25 7.30 -14.87
N SER A 374 7.02 6.93 -16.13
CA SER A 374 8.10 6.80 -17.10
C SER A 374 8.53 8.17 -17.64
N GLY A 375 7.61 9.13 -17.69
CA GLY A 375 7.84 10.45 -18.27
C GLY A 375 7.95 10.44 -19.80
N VAL A 376 7.64 9.31 -20.44
CA VAL A 376 7.57 9.19 -21.91
C VAL A 376 6.47 10.12 -22.42
N THR A 377 6.78 10.91 -23.45
CA THR A 377 5.88 11.94 -23.98
C THR A 377 5.29 11.51 -25.32
N VAL A 378 3.97 11.43 -25.41
CA VAL A 378 3.21 11.16 -26.64
C VAL A 378 2.35 12.38 -26.97
N GLU A 379 2.45 12.88 -28.20
CA GLU A 379 1.73 14.09 -28.65
C GLU A 379 1.91 15.31 -27.72
N GLY A 380 3.06 15.42 -27.04
CA GLY A 380 3.36 16.50 -26.10
C GLY A 380 2.80 16.33 -24.69
N ARG A 381 2.25 15.16 -24.34
CA ARG A 381 1.80 14.81 -22.98
C ARG A 381 2.52 13.57 -22.46
N SER A 382 3.02 13.62 -21.24
CA SER A 382 3.51 12.44 -20.52
C SER A 382 2.41 11.86 -19.63
N ASP A 383 2.59 10.62 -19.21
CA ASP A 383 1.79 9.99 -18.14
C ASP A 383 1.66 10.83 -16.89
N PHE A 384 2.77 11.38 -16.41
CA PHE A 384 2.76 12.27 -15.27
C PHE A 384 1.86 13.49 -15.50
N ASN A 385 1.91 14.08 -16.70
CA ASN A 385 1.08 15.24 -17.04
C ASN A 385 -0.41 14.87 -17.25
N LEU A 386 -0.74 13.60 -17.51
CA LEU A 386 -2.11 13.13 -17.55
C LEU A 386 -2.69 13.05 -16.14
N ASP A 387 -1.93 12.52 -15.18
CA ASP A 387 -2.35 12.48 -13.77
C ASP A 387 -2.32 13.86 -13.10
N PHE A 388 -1.33 14.71 -13.44
CA PHE A 388 -1.08 16.00 -12.80
C PHE A 388 -0.97 17.16 -13.82
N PRO A 389 -2.08 17.57 -14.46
CA PRO A 389 -2.07 18.50 -15.60
C PRO A 389 -1.88 19.99 -15.26
N SER A 390 -1.93 20.40 -13.98
CA SER A 390 -1.79 21.82 -13.60
C SER A 390 -1.30 22.01 -12.16
N GLY A 391 -0.34 22.92 -11.96
CA GLY A 391 0.04 23.41 -10.62
C GLY A 391 1.08 22.57 -9.87
N VAL A 392 1.55 21.48 -10.45
CA VAL A 392 2.59 20.61 -9.89
C VAL A 392 3.90 20.81 -10.65
N GLU A 393 5.02 20.84 -9.93
CA GLU A 393 6.36 20.90 -10.54
C GLU A 393 6.61 19.70 -11.47
N PRO A 394 7.18 19.90 -12.67
CA PRO A 394 7.40 18.83 -13.64
C PRO A 394 8.20 17.65 -13.07
N LEU A 395 7.96 16.45 -13.61
CA LEU A 395 8.71 15.25 -13.27
C LEU A 395 10.20 15.42 -13.57
N ALA A 396 11.05 15.32 -12.55
CA ALA A 396 12.50 15.42 -12.70
C ALA A 396 13.09 14.14 -13.31
N ASP A 397 14.24 14.24 -13.96
CA ASP A 397 14.86 13.10 -14.64
C ASP A 397 15.27 11.96 -13.69
N SER A 398 15.59 12.28 -12.42
CA SER A 398 15.89 11.29 -11.38
C SER A 398 14.65 10.59 -10.83
N GLU A 399 13.45 11.14 -11.06
CA GLU A 399 12.18 10.58 -10.57
C GLU A 399 11.58 9.57 -11.56
N LYS A 400 12.00 9.65 -12.83
CA LYS A 400 11.53 8.78 -13.91
C LYS A 400 11.92 7.33 -13.70
N GLY A 401 10.98 6.43 -13.95
CA GLY A 401 11.22 5.00 -14.05
C GLY A 401 12.15 4.63 -15.19
N LYS A 402 13.36 4.15 -14.86
CA LYS A 402 14.36 3.71 -15.81
C LYS A 402 14.98 2.37 -15.45
N VAL A 403 15.17 1.52 -16.44
CA VAL A 403 16.07 0.37 -16.37
C VAL A 403 17.32 0.65 -17.21
N THR A 404 18.50 0.44 -16.62
CA THR A 404 19.80 0.53 -17.29
C THR A 404 20.64 -0.72 -17.05
N GLY A 405 21.78 -0.86 -17.73
CA GLY A 405 22.63 -2.06 -17.62
C GLY A 405 22.29 -3.10 -18.68
N THR A 406 22.53 -4.38 -18.40
CA THR A 406 22.23 -5.47 -19.35
C THR A 406 20.90 -6.11 -18.97
N LEU A 407 19.89 -6.05 -19.83
CA LEU A 407 18.59 -6.71 -19.65
C LEU A 407 18.31 -7.63 -20.83
N LEU A 408 18.19 -8.94 -20.58
CA LEU A 408 17.94 -9.96 -21.59
C LEU A 408 18.85 -9.79 -22.82
N THR A 409 20.18 -9.76 -22.62
CA THR A 409 21.23 -9.51 -23.63
C THR A 409 21.33 -8.07 -24.17
N GLN A 410 20.34 -7.21 -23.92
CA GLN A 410 20.35 -5.83 -24.42
C GLN A 410 21.04 -4.89 -23.45
N ASN A 411 21.94 -4.05 -23.98
CA ASN A 411 22.65 -3.06 -23.20
C ASN A 411 21.91 -1.72 -23.24
N LEU A 412 21.36 -1.33 -22.10
CA LEU A 412 20.56 -0.14 -21.87
C LEU A 412 21.44 0.94 -21.23
N ALA A 413 21.73 2.01 -21.98
CA ALA A 413 22.56 3.11 -21.51
C ALA A 413 21.73 4.18 -20.78
N ASP A 414 22.36 5.01 -19.94
CA ASP A 414 21.67 6.08 -19.19
C ASP A 414 20.98 7.12 -20.09
N ASP A 415 21.50 7.36 -21.30
CA ASP A 415 20.91 8.27 -22.28
C ASP A 415 19.81 7.60 -23.14
N LYS A 416 19.68 6.27 -23.05
CA LYS A 416 18.67 5.44 -23.71
C LYS A 416 18.18 4.31 -22.78
N PRO A 417 17.61 4.65 -21.61
CA PRO A 417 17.14 3.63 -20.67
C PRO A 417 15.86 2.98 -21.21
N LEU A 418 15.53 1.79 -20.71
CA LEU A 418 14.18 1.24 -20.91
C LEU A 418 13.23 1.95 -19.91
N PRO A 419 12.23 2.71 -20.40
CA PRO A 419 11.25 3.34 -19.53
C PRO A 419 10.29 2.31 -18.94
N PHE A 420 10.02 2.42 -17.65
CA PHE A 420 9.03 1.58 -16.97
C PHE A 420 8.09 2.41 -16.09
N ARG A 421 7.01 1.76 -15.68
CA ARG A 421 6.05 2.27 -14.71
C ARG A 421 5.89 1.30 -13.58
N ALA A 422 5.46 1.82 -12.46
CA ALA A 422 4.99 1.00 -11.37
C ALA A 422 3.80 1.63 -10.68
N SER A 423 2.98 0.80 -10.04
CA SER A 423 1.88 1.27 -9.21
C SER A 423 1.77 0.41 -7.96
N LYS A 424 1.44 1.06 -6.84
CA LYS A 424 1.03 0.36 -5.63
C LYS A 424 -0.38 -0.18 -5.84
N THR A 425 -0.60 -1.48 -5.74
CA THR A 425 -1.87 -2.14 -6.07
C THR A 425 -2.73 -2.45 -4.85
N ALA A 426 -2.12 -2.64 -3.67
CA ALA A 426 -2.84 -2.90 -2.42
C ALA A 426 -2.30 -2.05 -1.27
N VAL A 427 -3.18 -1.69 -0.33
CA VAL A 427 -2.86 -0.90 0.86
C VAL A 427 -2.95 -1.75 2.12
N VAL A 428 -2.25 -1.34 3.18
CA VAL A 428 -2.22 -2.06 4.47
C VAL A 428 -2.82 -1.21 5.57
N GLN A 429 -3.23 -1.81 6.69
CA GLN A 429 -3.74 -1.04 7.83
C GLN A 429 -2.67 -0.06 8.33
N ALA A 430 -3.08 1.19 8.65
CA ALA A 430 -2.18 2.23 9.16
C ALA A 430 -1.37 1.74 10.36
N ARG A 431 -2.08 1.22 11.38
CA ARG A 431 -1.47 0.65 12.59
C ARG A 431 -2.21 -0.63 12.98
N PRO A 432 -1.54 -1.79 12.90
CA PRO A 432 -2.06 -3.05 13.46
C PRO A 432 -2.24 -2.96 14.98
N ASP A 433 -3.20 -3.71 15.52
CA ASP A 433 -3.38 -3.87 16.96
C ASP A 433 -2.21 -4.68 17.55
N GLY A 434 -1.44 -4.06 18.45
CA GLY A 434 -0.25 -4.69 19.04
C GLY A 434 -0.56 -5.92 19.89
N SER A 435 -1.77 -6.02 20.48
CA SER A 435 -2.17 -7.21 21.22
C SER A 435 -2.40 -8.40 20.30
N ILE A 436 -3.02 -8.19 19.14
CA ILE A 436 -3.24 -9.22 18.13
C ILE A 436 -1.89 -9.64 17.52
N VAL A 437 -1.01 -8.68 17.23
CA VAL A 437 0.34 -8.98 16.73
C VAL A 437 1.12 -9.82 17.77
N SER A 438 1.00 -9.51 19.05
CA SER A 438 1.62 -10.29 20.12
C SER A 438 1.14 -11.75 20.16
N ASP A 439 -0.16 -11.99 19.91
CA ASP A 439 -0.72 -13.35 19.89
C ASP A 439 -0.22 -14.19 18.70
N LEU A 440 0.12 -13.52 17.58
CA LEU A 440 0.71 -14.16 16.40
C LEU A 440 2.16 -14.59 16.63
N VAL A 441 2.90 -13.99 17.55
CA VAL A 441 4.33 -14.28 17.73
C VAL A 441 4.54 -15.77 17.97
N GLY A 442 5.40 -16.38 17.16
CA GLY A 442 5.67 -17.81 17.24
C GLY A 442 6.14 -18.43 15.94
N VAL A 443 6.31 -19.74 15.98
CA VAL A 443 6.73 -20.56 14.85
C VAL A 443 5.52 -21.30 14.28
N TYR A 444 5.41 -21.30 12.97
CA TYR A 444 4.35 -21.93 12.20
C TYR A 444 4.95 -22.89 11.18
N THR A 445 4.21 -23.95 10.87
CA THR A 445 4.54 -24.92 9.83
C THR A 445 3.63 -24.70 8.63
N LEU A 446 4.22 -24.74 7.42
CA LEU A 446 3.52 -24.57 6.16
C LEU A 446 3.79 -25.71 5.19
N ARG A 447 2.74 -26.08 4.45
CA ARG A 447 2.80 -26.94 3.26
C ARG A 447 2.01 -26.30 2.13
N LEU A 448 2.59 -26.27 0.95
CA LEU A 448 1.87 -25.86 -0.25
C LEU A 448 1.23 -27.10 -0.86
N MET A 449 -0.09 -27.11 -0.95
CA MET A 449 -0.85 -28.22 -1.54
C MET A 449 -1.12 -27.92 -3.01
N ARG A 450 -0.87 -28.88 -3.90
CA ARG A 450 -1.18 -28.80 -5.33
C ARG A 450 -2.12 -29.93 -5.74
N ALA A 451 -2.87 -29.71 -6.82
CA ALA A 451 -3.74 -30.74 -7.39
C ALA A 451 -2.94 -31.98 -7.84
N CYS A 452 -3.49 -33.17 -7.61
CA CYS A 452 -2.96 -34.40 -8.19
C CYS A 452 -3.32 -34.52 -9.67
N VAL A 453 -2.34 -34.95 -10.48
CA VAL A 453 -2.47 -34.98 -11.94
C VAL A 453 -2.13 -36.37 -12.51
N GLY A 454 -2.92 -37.39 -12.17
CA GLY A 454 -2.82 -38.75 -12.73
C GLY A 454 -1.94 -39.73 -11.94
N GLU A 455 -1.99 -41.03 -12.29
CA GLU A 455 -1.33 -42.14 -11.56
C GLU A 455 0.21 -42.15 -11.65
N ASP A 456 0.79 -41.48 -12.65
CA ASP A 456 2.24 -41.43 -12.91
C ASP A 456 2.91 -40.13 -12.40
N ASP A 457 2.17 -39.27 -11.68
CA ASP A 457 2.72 -38.04 -11.09
C ASP A 457 3.55 -38.39 -9.84
N ASP A 458 4.85 -38.64 -10.03
CA ASP A 458 5.92 -38.76 -9.01
C ASP A 458 5.51 -39.27 -7.62
N ASP A 459 5.49 -40.61 -7.43
CA ASP A 459 5.62 -41.46 -6.21
C ASP A 459 4.98 -41.01 -4.85
N ALA A 460 4.28 -39.88 -4.78
CA ALA A 460 3.69 -39.31 -3.57
C ALA A 460 2.20 -39.67 -3.47
N VAL A 461 1.75 -39.92 -2.24
CA VAL A 461 0.37 -40.33 -1.97
C VAL A 461 -0.55 -39.11 -2.06
N CYS A 462 -1.49 -39.13 -2.99
CA CYS A 462 -2.59 -38.17 -3.08
C CYS A 462 -3.58 -38.37 -1.92
N SER A 463 -4.15 -37.27 -1.44
CA SER A 463 -5.23 -37.25 -0.44
C SER A 463 -6.41 -36.44 -0.98
N GLU A 464 -7.61 -36.78 -0.54
CA GLU A 464 -8.83 -36.05 -0.89
C GLU A 464 -8.71 -34.56 -0.51
N ILE A 465 -9.17 -33.67 -1.39
CA ILE A 465 -9.24 -32.24 -1.09
C ILE A 465 -10.34 -32.04 -0.04
N PRO A 466 -10.03 -31.51 1.16
CA PRO A 466 -11.04 -31.30 2.19
C PRO A 466 -12.10 -30.30 1.73
N SER A 467 -13.36 -30.53 2.14
CA SER A 467 -14.44 -29.56 1.99
C SER A 467 -14.37 -28.57 3.15
N PRO A 468 -14.40 -27.25 2.90
CA PRO A 468 -14.43 -26.27 3.98
C PRO A 468 -15.81 -26.23 4.67
N ASP A 469 -16.90 -26.54 3.95
CA ASP A 469 -18.25 -26.69 4.52
C ASP A 469 -18.69 -28.17 4.55
N ASP A 470 -19.06 -28.66 5.73
CA ASP A 470 -19.61 -30.00 5.98
C ASP A 470 -21.12 -30.09 5.66
N ASP A 471 -21.83 -28.95 5.58
CA ASP A 471 -23.27 -28.88 5.34
C ASP A 471 -23.61 -28.96 3.83
N SER A 472 -22.66 -28.68 2.93
CA SER A 472 -22.77 -28.81 1.47
C SER A 472 -21.62 -29.58 0.80
N PRO A 473 -21.36 -30.84 1.17
CA PRO A 473 -20.21 -31.62 0.68
C PRO A 473 -20.26 -31.95 -0.83
N GLU A 474 -21.37 -31.65 -1.52
CA GLU A 474 -21.49 -31.79 -2.98
C GLU A 474 -20.89 -30.60 -3.76
N GLU A 475 -20.60 -29.47 -3.09
CA GLU A 475 -20.03 -28.25 -3.68
C GLU A 475 -18.75 -27.86 -2.91
N ASN A 476 -17.60 -28.48 -3.22
CA ASN A 476 -16.34 -28.12 -2.55
C ASN A 476 -15.80 -26.76 -3.04
N GLU A 477 -15.82 -25.75 -2.17
CA GLU A 477 -15.40 -24.38 -2.47
C GLU A 477 -13.90 -24.25 -2.84
N GLU A 478 -13.08 -25.24 -2.46
CA GLU A 478 -11.67 -25.32 -2.85
C GLU A 478 -11.48 -25.51 -4.35
N VAL A 479 -12.50 -26.02 -5.06
CA VAL A 479 -12.44 -26.43 -6.49
C VAL A 479 -13.44 -25.65 -7.36
N THR A 480 -14.02 -24.56 -6.86
CA THR A 480 -15.04 -23.78 -7.57
C THR A 480 -14.49 -23.11 -8.84
N PRO A 481 -15.16 -23.23 -10.00
CA PRO A 481 -14.74 -22.56 -11.23
C PRO A 481 -14.79 -21.04 -11.11
N VAL A 482 -13.92 -20.38 -11.87
CA VAL A 482 -14.09 -18.97 -12.21
C VAL A 482 -15.36 -18.82 -13.02
N SER A 483 -16.38 -18.16 -12.48
CA SER A 483 -17.53 -17.69 -13.26
C SER A 483 -17.41 -16.19 -13.42
N CYS A 484 -17.32 -15.70 -14.65
CA CYS A 484 -17.37 -14.26 -14.91
C CYS A 484 -18.71 -13.89 -15.53
N ASP A 485 -19.16 -12.67 -15.25
CA ASP A 485 -20.21 -12.07 -16.04
C ASP A 485 -19.79 -11.95 -17.53
N ARG A 486 -20.77 -11.63 -18.38
CA ARG A 486 -20.58 -11.64 -19.84
C ARG A 486 -19.54 -10.63 -20.35
N ASN A 487 -19.14 -9.67 -19.51
CA ASN A 487 -18.17 -8.63 -19.83
C ASN A 487 -16.78 -8.91 -19.23
N GLY A 488 -16.66 -9.92 -18.36
CA GLY A 488 -15.42 -10.20 -17.63
C GLY A 488 -15.12 -9.18 -16.52
N GLU A 489 -16.07 -8.30 -16.19
CA GLU A 489 -15.88 -7.21 -15.24
C GLU A 489 -16.14 -7.67 -13.80
N ASN A 490 -17.05 -8.63 -13.60
CA ASN A 490 -17.26 -9.28 -12.31
C ASN A 490 -17.02 -10.78 -12.42
N CYS A 491 -15.87 -11.24 -11.91
CA CYS A 491 -15.56 -12.65 -11.78
C CYS A 491 -15.77 -13.11 -10.34
N PHE A 492 -16.56 -14.17 -10.16
CA PHE A 492 -16.68 -14.90 -8.92
C PHE A 492 -15.36 -15.60 -8.58
N VAL A 493 -15.10 -15.69 -7.28
CA VAL A 493 -13.87 -16.19 -6.69
C VAL A 493 -13.64 -17.65 -7.11
N ALA A 494 -12.59 -17.90 -7.90
CA ALA A 494 -12.10 -19.25 -8.15
C ALA A 494 -11.68 -19.89 -6.83
N GLY A 495 -11.95 -21.18 -6.66
CA GLY A 495 -11.32 -21.99 -5.61
C GLY A 495 -9.78 -21.92 -5.64
N ASN A 496 -9.15 -22.58 -4.69
CA ASN A 496 -7.69 -22.66 -4.64
C ASN A 496 -7.13 -23.45 -5.83
N TYR A 497 -7.89 -24.43 -6.32
CA TYR A 497 -7.52 -25.27 -7.45
C TYR A 497 -8.19 -24.83 -8.76
N GLN A 498 -7.41 -24.78 -9.84
CA GLN A 498 -7.97 -24.48 -11.17
C GLN A 498 -8.80 -25.67 -11.67
N GLN A 499 -10.09 -25.41 -11.96
CA GLN A 499 -10.94 -26.42 -12.59
C GLN A 499 -10.60 -26.54 -14.09
N THR A 500 -9.97 -27.65 -14.48
CA THR A 500 -9.86 -28.06 -15.89
C THR A 500 -10.58 -29.39 -16.08
N GLY A 501 -11.62 -29.43 -16.93
CA GLY A 501 -12.46 -30.62 -17.09
C GLY A 501 -13.33 -30.91 -15.85
N ASP A 502 -13.30 -32.15 -15.34
CA ASP A 502 -14.08 -32.59 -14.17
C ASP A 502 -13.59 -31.98 -12.84
N GLY A 503 -12.46 -31.26 -12.85
CA GLY A 503 -11.84 -30.66 -11.66
C GLY A 503 -11.03 -31.66 -10.82
N PRO A 504 -10.00 -31.21 -10.09
CA PRO A 504 -9.26 -32.08 -9.19
C PRO A 504 -10.12 -32.46 -7.96
N THR A 505 -10.03 -33.71 -7.53
CA THR A 505 -10.65 -34.21 -6.29
C THR A 505 -9.63 -34.53 -5.21
N ASP A 506 -8.37 -34.72 -5.62
CA ASP A 506 -7.25 -35.03 -4.74
C ASP A 506 -6.13 -33.97 -4.85
N GLU A 507 -5.42 -33.79 -3.75
CA GLU A 507 -4.26 -32.93 -3.60
C GLU A 507 -3.05 -33.71 -3.07
N ARG A 508 -1.88 -33.09 -3.20
CA ARG A 508 -0.60 -33.56 -2.66
C ARG A 508 0.24 -32.37 -2.22
N ILE A 509 1.23 -32.64 -1.38
CA ILE A 509 2.27 -31.65 -1.06
C ILE A 509 3.04 -31.34 -2.35
N ARG A 510 3.16 -30.05 -2.66
CA ARG A 510 4.05 -29.51 -3.69
C ARG A 510 5.48 -29.68 -3.19
N LEU A 511 6.29 -30.35 -3.99
CA LEU A 511 7.72 -30.53 -3.74
C LEU A 511 8.46 -29.60 -4.69
N ASP A 512 9.24 -28.68 -4.14
CA ASP A 512 10.12 -27.85 -4.95
C ASP A 512 11.52 -28.43 -4.94
N GLU A 513 12.17 -28.38 -6.10
CA GLU A 513 13.61 -28.56 -6.19
C GLU A 513 14.28 -27.35 -5.52
N GLY A 514 14.54 -27.49 -4.23
CA GLY A 514 15.18 -26.49 -3.39
C GLY A 514 16.03 -27.17 -2.33
N LEU A 515 17.31 -26.83 -2.33
CA LEU A 515 18.42 -27.39 -1.55
C LEU A 515 18.24 -27.26 -0.02
N GLY A 516 17.28 -27.99 0.56
CA GLY A 516 17.41 -28.40 1.94
C GLY A 516 18.69 -29.23 2.11
N PRO A 517 19.25 -29.37 3.33
CA PRO A 517 20.45 -30.19 3.54
C PRO A 517 20.29 -31.65 3.07
N ASP A 518 19.06 -32.13 2.82
CA ASP A 518 18.72 -33.53 2.56
C ASP A 518 17.86 -33.81 1.29
N GLY A 519 17.51 -32.80 0.46
CA GLY A 519 16.69 -33.02 -0.76
C GLY A 519 15.56 -32.00 -0.96
N PRO A 520 14.54 -32.31 -1.80
CA PRO A 520 13.41 -31.41 -2.08
C PRO A 520 12.63 -31.08 -0.80
N VAL A 521 12.17 -29.84 -0.70
CA VAL A 521 11.43 -29.32 0.46
C VAL A 521 9.95 -29.33 0.12
N GLY A 522 9.16 -30.06 0.89
CA GLY A 522 7.69 -30.01 0.85
C GLY A 522 7.05 -29.29 2.03
N GLU A 523 7.79 -29.20 3.13
CA GLU A 523 7.36 -28.57 4.37
C GLU A 523 8.44 -27.63 4.86
N PHE A 524 8.02 -26.43 5.26
CA PHE A 524 8.90 -25.39 5.75
C PHE A 524 8.22 -24.66 6.91
N CYS A 525 8.95 -23.75 7.55
CA CYS A 525 8.46 -23.06 8.72
C CYS A 525 8.61 -21.55 8.58
N LEU A 526 7.74 -20.82 9.25
CA LEU A 526 7.76 -19.37 9.37
C LEU A 526 7.90 -18.98 10.84
N SER A 527 8.56 -17.85 11.11
CA SER A 527 8.57 -17.22 12.43
C SER A 527 7.98 -15.82 12.32
N VAL A 528 6.87 -15.59 13.02
CA VAL A 528 6.28 -14.25 13.16
C VAL A 528 6.98 -13.54 14.33
N LYS A 529 7.58 -12.38 14.04
CA LYS A 529 8.31 -11.53 14.97
C LYS A 529 7.36 -10.56 15.68
N SER A 530 7.82 -9.96 16.79
CA SER A 530 7.02 -9.04 17.61
C SER A 530 6.64 -7.74 16.91
N ASP A 531 7.39 -7.35 15.87
CA ASP A 531 7.12 -6.20 15.00
C ASP A 531 6.20 -6.58 13.82
N GLY A 532 5.73 -7.83 13.75
CA GLY A 532 4.86 -8.34 12.70
C GLY A 532 5.59 -8.75 11.42
N PHE A 533 6.93 -8.71 11.36
CA PHE A 533 7.69 -9.28 10.25
C PHE A 533 7.66 -10.82 10.31
N ILE A 534 7.79 -11.45 9.14
CA ILE A 534 7.68 -12.90 8.99
C ILE A 534 8.92 -13.42 8.30
N GLU A 535 9.70 -14.22 9.03
CA GLU A 535 10.94 -14.82 8.54
C GLU A 535 10.72 -16.26 8.11
N VAL A 536 11.32 -16.66 6.98
CA VAL A 536 11.23 -18.03 6.46
C VAL A 536 12.36 -18.92 6.97
N GLY A 537 12.09 -20.21 7.15
CA GLY A 537 13.07 -21.22 7.51
C GLY A 537 12.67 -22.62 7.05
N THR A 538 13.50 -23.60 7.39
CA THR A 538 13.21 -25.03 7.16
C THR A 538 13.16 -25.79 8.48
N TRP A 539 12.30 -26.79 8.56
CA TRP A 539 12.20 -27.58 9.79
C TRP A 539 13.39 -28.53 9.94
N ASN A 540 14.11 -28.45 11.05
CA ASN A 540 15.16 -29.41 11.36
C ASN A 540 14.60 -30.52 12.25
N GLN A 541 14.28 -31.65 11.64
CA GLN A 541 13.73 -32.82 12.34
C GLN A 541 14.63 -33.33 13.48
N ALA A 542 15.96 -33.27 13.31
CA ALA A 542 16.91 -33.76 14.32
C ALA A 542 16.97 -32.88 15.58
N LYS A 543 16.64 -31.59 15.45
CA LYS A 543 16.62 -30.61 16.54
C LYS A 543 15.22 -30.23 16.99
N ASP A 544 14.21 -30.70 16.27
CA ASP A 544 12.81 -30.36 16.48
C ASP A 544 12.60 -28.83 16.55
N SER A 545 13.15 -28.12 15.55
CA SER A 545 13.19 -26.66 15.55
C SER A 545 13.22 -26.09 14.15
N CYS A 546 12.59 -24.93 13.97
CA CYS A 546 12.71 -24.14 12.74
C CYS A 546 14.11 -23.52 12.61
N GLN A 547 14.80 -23.81 11.51
CA GLN A 547 16.07 -23.17 11.13
C GLN A 547 15.78 -22.02 10.18
N LEU A 548 15.79 -20.82 10.74
CA LEU A 548 15.47 -19.60 10.01
C LEU A 548 16.60 -19.20 9.04
N SER A 549 16.21 -18.58 7.93
CA SER A 549 17.09 -18.17 6.84
C SER A 549 17.78 -16.82 7.06
N ASN A 550 17.34 -16.02 8.04
CA ASN A 550 17.66 -14.59 8.21
C ASN A 550 17.13 -13.71 7.07
N HIS A 551 16.08 -14.14 6.39
CA HIS A 551 15.39 -13.38 5.36
C HIS A 551 13.90 -13.26 5.68
N ASP A 552 13.43 -12.02 5.82
CA ASP A 552 12.01 -11.73 5.92
C ASP A 552 11.34 -11.90 4.56
N VAL A 553 10.15 -12.51 4.58
CA VAL A 553 9.37 -12.85 3.38
C VAL A 553 7.96 -12.29 3.43
N GLY A 554 7.60 -11.54 4.46
CA GLY A 554 6.27 -10.99 4.61
C GLY A 554 6.05 -10.30 5.93
N PHE A 555 4.82 -9.84 6.15
CA PHE A 555 4.45 -9.11 7.35
C PHE A 555 2.93 -9.11 7.60
N VAL A 556 2.54 -8.71 8.81
CA VAL A 556 1.14 -8.47 9.20
C VAL A 556 0.61 -7.21 8.52
N THR A 557 -0.38 -7.37 7.65
CA THR A 557 -0.98 -6.28 6.87
C THR A 557 -2.18 -5.66 7.56
N ARG A 558 -2.96 -6.45 8.32
CA ARG A 558 -4.16 -5.97 9.03
C ARG A 558 -4.50 -6.87 10.22
N THR A 559 -5.20 -6.31 11.20
CA THR A 559 -5.67 -6.99 12.42
C THR A 559 -7.16 -6.71 12.63
N PHE A 560 -7.86 -7.66 13.26
CA PHE A 560 -9.29 -7.59 13.52
C PHE A 560 -9.59 -8.14 14.92
N GLU A 561 -10.38 -7.41 15.69
CA GLU A 561 -10.84 -7.86 17.02
C GLU A 561 -12.06 -8.78 16.96
N THR A 562 -12.85 -8.71 15.89
CA THR A 562 -14.09 -9.50 15.78
C THR A 562 -14.29 -10.00 14.34
N PRO A 563 -14.10 -11.31 14.08
CA PRO A 563 -13.40 -12.27 14.93
C PRO A 563 -11.91 -11.93 15.11
N ARG A 564 -11.32 -12.30 16.25
CA ARG A 564 -9.89 -12.06 16.55
C ARG A 564 -9.02 -12.77 15.50
N SER A 565 -8.29 -12.01 14.69
CA SER A 565 -7.56 -12.55 13.53
C SER A 565 -6.63 -11.51 12.89
N ALA A 566 -5.75 -11.95 11.99
CA ALA A 566 -4.82 -11.05 11.30
C ALA A 566 -4.56 -11.46 9.84
N ASN A 567 -4.58 -10.48 8.93
CA ASN A 567 -4.13 -10.67 7.56
C ASN A 567 -2.61 -10.61 7.49
N VAL A 568 -2.04 -11.49 6.68
CA VAL A 568 -0.62 -11.51 6.33
C VAL A 568 -0.46 -11.59 4.82
N SER A 569 0.60 -10.96 4.32
CA SER A 569 1.03 -11.11 2.92
C SER A 569 2.45 -11.63 2.93
N LEU A 570 2.70 -12.70 2.17
CA LEU A 570 3.99 -13.35 2.01
C LEU A 570 4.39 -13.35 0.54
N MET A 571 5.67 -13.09 0.28
CA MET A 571 6.33 -13.25 -1.00
C MET A 571 7.68 -13.93 -0.74
N LEU A 572 7.78 -15.22 -1.08
CA LEU A 572 8.98 -16.04 -0.85
C LEU A 572 10.10 -15.71 -1.86
N ALA A 573 10.41 -14.43 -2.04
CA ALA A 573 11.40 -13.93 -3.01
C ALA A 573 12.20 -12.76 -2.43
N PRO A 574 12.95 -12.95 -1.32
CA PRO A 574 13.72 -11.86 -0.72
C PRO A 574 14.84 -11.37 -1.63
N GLY A 575 15.34 -12.20 -2.55
CA GLY A 575 16.27 -11.82 -3.60
C GLY A 575 16.73 -13.02 -4.40
N LEU A 576 16.98 -12.83 -5.71
CA LEU A 576 17.37 -13.93 -6.60
C LEU A 576 18.77 -14.48 -6.31
N ASP A 577 19.64 -13.66 -5.72
CA ASP A 577 20.98 -13.99 -5.25
C ASP A 577 20.99 -14.89 -4.00
N VAL A 578 19.89 -14.92 -3.24
CA VAL A 578 19.75 -15.76 -2.03
C VAL A 578 18.72 -16.89 -2.19
N ARG A 579 18.17 -17.05 -3.39
CA ARG A 579 17.09 -18.01 -3.71
C ARG A 579 17.32 -19.44 -3.21
N SER A 580 18.58 -19.90 -3.16
CA SER A 580 18.92 -21.26 -2.74
C SER A 580 18.68 -21.52 -1.24
N ALA A 581 18.55 -20.47 -0.44
CA ALA A 581 18.22 -20.55 0.98
C ALA A 581 16.71 -20.45 1.26
N ILE A 582 15.88 -20.24 0.23
CA ILE A 582 14.47 -19.91 0.37
C ILE A 582 13.62 -21.06 -0.17
N PRO A 583 12.80 -21.72 0.67
CA PRO A 583 11.89 -22.76 0.21
C PRO A 583 10.78 -22.14 -0.66
N HIS A 584 10.36 -22.87 -1.69
CA HIS A 584 9.30 -22.46 -2.62
C HIS A 584 9.44 -21.04 -3.19
N TYR A 585 10.65 -20.71 -3.64
CA TYR A 585 11.02 -19.38 -4.11
C TYR A 585 9.99 -18.81 -5.11
N ASN A 586 9.71 -17.51 -4.99
CA ASN A 586 8.73 -16.73 -5.78
C ASN A 586 7.24 -17.03 -5.52
N THR A 587 6.92 -17.89 -4.56
CA THR A 587 5.52 -18.11 -4.18
C THR A 587 4.95 -16.91 -3.41
N ALA A 588 3.78 -16.43 -3.83
CA ALA A 588 3.00 -15.43 -3.13
C ALA A 588 1.84 -16.08 -2.36
N ILE A 589 1.59 -15.61 -1.13
CA ILE A 589 0.50 -16.07 -0.26
C ILE A 589 -0.14 -14.87 0.41
N GLU A 590 -1.46 -14.77 0.34
CA GLU A 590 -2.24 -13.81 1.12
C GLU A 590 -3.33 -14.55 1.89
N GLY A 591 -3.37 -14.37 3.19
CA GLY A 591 -4.28 -15.10 4.07
C GLY A 591 -4.54 -14.40 5.39
N ARG A 592 -5.57 -14.88 6.09
CA ARG A 592 -6.03 -14.40 7.39
C ARG A 592 -5.85 -15.52 8.41
N ILE A 593 -4.99 -15.29 9.38
CA ILE A 593 -4.71 -16.21 10.49
C ILE A 593 -5.83 -16.07 11.51
N ASP A 594 -6.48 -17.19 11.84
CA ASP A 594 -7.52 -17.26 12.85
C ASP A 594 -6.91 -17.33 14.25
N LEU A 595 -7.37 -16.47 15.15
CA LEU A 595 -6.92 -16.39 16.54
C LEU A 595 -8.07 -16.53 17.53
N ARG A 596 -9.24 -17.02 17.07
CA ARG A 596 -10.35 -17.36 17.96
C ARG A 596 -9.91 -18.42 18.97
N GLU A 597 -10.44 -18.35 20.19
CA GLU A 597 -10.20 -19.38 21.22
C GLU A 597 -10.63 -20.78 20.73
N GLU A 598 -11.64 -20.85 19.86
CA GLU A 598 -12.16 -22.08 19.25
C GLU A 598 -11.22 -22.67 18.18
N ALA A 599 -10.20 -21.94 17.73
CA ALA A 599 -9.16 -22.45 16.82
C ALA A 599 -8.07 -23.25 17.57
N ASP A 600 -8.34 -23.69 18.81
CA ASP A 600 -7.56 -24.63 19.64
C ASP A 600 -6.04 -24.35 19.72
N GLU A 601 -5.64 -23.06 19.73
CA GLU A 601 -4.23 -22.59 19.70
C GLU A 601 -3.46 -22.90 18.39
N CYS A 602 -4.09 -23.58 17.42
CA CYS A 602 -3.47 -24.03 16.19
C CYS A 602 -3.35 -22.95 15.12
N ALA A 603 -4.10 -21.85 15.26
CA ALA A 603 -4.04 -20.65 14.44
C ALA A 603 -3.92 -20.92 12.92
N PRO A 604 -4.92 -21.61 12.31
CA PRO A 604 -4.92 -21.90 10.89
C PRO A 604 -5.02 -20.62 10.04
N MET A 605 -4.62 -20.71 8.78
CA MET A 605 -4.70 -19.60 7.83
C MET A 605 -5.75 -19.85 6.76
N TYR A 606 -6.69 -18.92 6.65
CA TYR A 606 -7.78 -18.96 5.68
C TYR A 606 -7.66 -17.85 4.65
N ARG A 607 -8.45 -17.94 3.59
CA ARG A 607 -8.47 -16.95 2.51
C ARG A 607 -9.05 -15.63 3.01
N LEU A 608 -8.54 -14.54 2.44
CA LEU A 608 -9.03 -13.19 2.73
C LEU A 608 -10.53 -13.03 2.36
N GLY A 609 -11.21 -12.14 3.07
CA GLY A 609 -12.65 -11.88 2.95
C GLY A 609 -13.44 -12.60 4.04
N ASP A 610 -14.44 -11.92 4.62
CA ASP A 610 -15.17 -12.42 5.79
C ASP A 610 -15.89 -13.75 5.49
N GLU A 611 -16.58 -13.85 4.35
CA GLU A 611 -17.26 -15.09 3.97
C GLU A 611 -16.29 -16.27 3.83
N ASN A 612 -15.16 -16.07 3.15
CA ASN A 612 -14.15 -17.12 2.97
C ASN A 612 -13.49 -17.53 4.30
N PHE A 613 -13.27 -16.56 5.19
CA PHE A 613 -12.69 -16.79 6.50
C PHE A 613 -13.63 -17.59 7.41
N GLU A 614 -14.91 -17.23 7.44
CA GLU A 614 -15.90 -17.91 8.29
C GLU A 614 -16.17 -19.35 7.86
N ILE A 615 -16.15 -19.66 6.56
CA ILE A 615 -16.27 -21.04 6.07
C ILE A 615 -14.97 -21.84 6.20
N GLY A 616 -13.86 -21.24 6.63
CA GLY A 616 -12.58 -21.94 6.75
C GLY A 616 -11.93 -22.33 5.42
N LEU A 617 -12.21 -21.62 4.33
CA LEU A 617 -11.57 -21.85 3.03
C LEU A 617 -10.07 -21.56 3.16
N ARG A 618 -9.19 -22.53 2.88
CA ARG A 618 -7.75 -22.37 3.08
C ARG A 618 -7.20 -21.21 2.26
N ALA A 619 -6.14 -20.58 2.77
CA ALA A 619 -5.45 -19.55 2.00
C ALA A 619 -4.90 -20.11 0.68
N LYS A 620 -4.75 -19.24 -0.32
CA LYS A 620 -4.26 -19.60 -1.65
C LYS A 620 -2.78 -19.24 -1.77
N TRP A 621 -2.00 -20.11 -2.41
CA TRP A 621 -0.69 -19.75 -2.93
C TRP A 621 -0.72 -19.60 -4.45
N VAL A 622 0.13 -18.73 -4.99
CA VAL A 622 0.27 -18.45 -6.41
C VAL A 622 1.75 -18.34 -6.78
N GLU A 623 2.16 -18.99 -7.87
CA GLU A 623 3.53 -18.93 -8.42
C GLU A 623 3.49 -19.22 -9.92
N GLN A 624 3.72 -18.24 -10.79
CA GLN A 624 3.53 -18.43 -12.24
C GLN A 624 4.80 -18.27 -13.07
N SER A 625 5.87 -17.75 -12.46
CA SER A 625 6.98 -17.16 -13.21
C SER A 625 8.32 -17.82 -12.94
N TYR A 626 8.45 -18.63 -11.89
CA TYR A 626 9.71 -19.25 -11.50
C TYR A 626 9.73 -20.76 -11.77
N LEU A 627 9.16 -21.58 -10.87
CA LEU A 627 9.25 -23.04 -10.97
C LEU A 627 8.47 -23.62 -12.16
N PRO A 628 7.20 -23.24 -12.43
CA PRO A 628 6.50 -23.71 -13.62
C PRO A 628 7.25 -23.45 -14.91
N LEU A 629 7.94 -22.30 -15.01
CA LEU A 629 8.72 -21.97 -16.20
C LEU A 629 10.00 -22.81 -16.31
N ILE A 630 10.72 -23.02 -15.21
CA ILE A 630 11.87 -23.94 -15.19
C ILE A 630 11.42 -25.34 -15.66
N MET A 631 10.33 -25.86 -15.11
CA MET A 631 9.80 -27.17 -15.49
C MET A 631 9.42 -27.22 -16.97
N ARG A 632 8.75 -26.18 -17.48
CA ARG A 632 8.34 -26.10 -18.88
C ARG A 632 9.50 -26.13 -19.87
N GLU A 633 10.60 -25.45 -19.53
CA GLU A 633 11.68 -25.17 -20.48
C GLU A 633 12.85 -26.15 -20.36
N GLU A 634 13.07 -26.69 -19.16
CA GLU A 634 14.21 -27.56 -18.88
C GLU A 634 13.82 -29.04 -18.78
N THR A 635 12.54 -29.34 -18.51
CA THR A 635 12.07 -30.71 -18.23
C THR A 635 11.05 -31.25 -19.22
N PHE A 636 10.06 -30.45 -19.63
CA PHE A 636 8.96 -30.92 -20.48
C PHE A 636 9.36 -31.09 -21.95
N GLN A 637 8.59 -31.91 -22.67
CA GLN A 637 8.72 -32.04 -24.13
C GLN A 637 8.22 -30.79 -24.86
N ASP A 638 8.72 -30.55 -26.07
CA ASP A 638 8.20 -29.52 -26.98
C ASP A 638 7.54 -30.16 -28.23
N PRO A 639 6.19 -30.09 -28.38
CA PRO A 639 5.22 -29.50 -27.45
C PRO A 639 4.97 -30.38 -26.21
N PRO A 640 4.52 -29.80 -25.08
CA PRO A 640 4.23 -30.57 -23.87
C PRO A 640 3.13 -31.61 -24.08
N THR A 641 3.26 -32.74 -23.40
CA THR A 641 2.20 -33.74 -23.27
C THR A 641 1.01 -33.19 -22.46
N GLU A 642 -0.13 -33.87 -22.53
CA GLU A 642 -1.31 -33.51 -21.72
C GLU A 642 -1.02 -33.58 -20.21
N LEU A 643 -0.25 -34.58 -19.79
CA LEU A 643 0.18 -34.73 -18.40
C LEU A 643 1.07 -33.58 -17.97
N GLU A 644 2.12 -33.26 -18.74
CA GLU A 644 3.02 -32.13 -18.46
C GLU A 644 2.28 -30.79 -18.41
N SER A 645 1.27 -30.60 -19.28
CA SER A 645 0.41 -29.42 -19.24
C SER A 645 -0.43 -29.34 -17.95
N LYS A 646 -0.91 -30.49 -17.44
CA LYS A 646 -1.62 -30.55 -16.15
C LYS A 646 -0.67 -30.31 -14.98
N VAL A 647 0.54 -30.89 -15.01
CA VAL A 647 1.60 -30.65 -14.02
C VAL A 647 1.94 -29.16 -13.98
N PHE A 648 2.16 -28.51 -15.13
CA PHE A 648 2.40 -27.07 -15.22
C PHE A 648 1.33 -26.29 -14.46
N ASN A 649 0.05 -26.51 -14.79
CA ASN A 649 -1.06 -25.80 -14.15
C ASN A 649 -1.13 -26.07 -12.64
N SER A 650 -0.90 -27.32 -12.20
CA SER A 650 -0.88 -27.69 -10.78
C SER A 650 0.24 -27.00 -9.99
N LEU A 651 1.34 -26.64 -10.64
CA LEU A 651 2.45 -25.91 -10.02
C LEU A 651 2.18 -24.40 -9.92
N THR A 652 1.11 -23.89 -10.54
CA THR A 652 0.85 -22.46 -10.56
C THR A 652 0.06 -21.92 -9.39
N VAL A 653 -0.83 -22.75 -8.83
CA VAL A 653 -1.72 -22.38 -7.72
C VAL A 653 -2.13 -23.59 -6.91
N GLY A 654 -2.55 -23.35 -5.67
CA GLY A 654 -3.18 -24.35 -4.83
C GLY A 654 -3.48 -23.82 -3.43
N ALA A 655 -3.79 -24.72 -2.50
CA ALA A 655 -4.14 -24.37 -1.12
C ALA A 655 -2.93 -24.36 -0.19
N VAL A 656 -2.99 -23.55 0.86
CA VAL A 656 -1.97 -23.49 1.92
C VAL A 656 -2.49 -24.24 3.14
N GLN A 657 -1.70 -25.21 3.61
CA GLN A 657 -1.88 -25.80 4.92
C GLN A 657 -0.92 -25.11 5.90
N PHE A 658 -1.49 -24.46 6.92
CA PHE A 658 -0.78 -23.60 7.86
C PHE A 658 -1.27 -23.90 9.28
N PHE A 659 -0.34 -24.05 10.23
CA PHE A 659 -0.68 -24.22 11.63
C PHE A 659 0.50 -23.82 12.54
N LYS A 660 0.18 -23.45 13.78
CA LYS A 660 1.15 -23.11 14.82
C LYS A 660 1.80 -24.37 15.37
N GLY A 661 3.12 -24.35 15.53
CA GLY A 661 3.87 -25.47 16.12
C GLY A 661 4.61 -26.34 15.12
N ALA A 662 5.01 -27.52 15.59
CA ALA A 662 5.89 -28.44 14.89
C ALA A 662 5.12 -29.38 13.94
N PRO A 663 5.73 -29.79 12.82
CA PRO A 663 5.22 -30.90 12.01
C PRO A 663 4.94 -32.15 12.85
N GLY A 664 3.78 -32.78 12.65
CA GLY A 664 3.33 -33.96 13.38
C GLY A 664 2.74 -33.68 14.76
N ASP A 665 2.48 -32.43 15.12
CA ASP A 665 1.72 -32.08 16.33
C ASP A 665 0.30 -32.68 16.25
N GLN A 666 -0.02 -33.61 17.16
CA GLN A 666 -1.30 -34.32 17.16
C GLN A 666 -2.52 -33.43 17.36
N ASN A 667 -2.35 -32.22 17.89
CA ASN A 667 -3.44 -31.30 18.12
C ASN A 667 -3.68 -30.39 16.91
N CYS A 668 -2.61 -29.98 16.22
CA CYS A 668 -2.67 -28.89 15.26
C CYS A 668 -2.28 -29.26 13.84
N ASP A 669 -1.55 -30.35 13.61
CA ASP A 669 -1.19 -30.78 12.27
C ASP A 669 -2.32 -31.62 11.66
N PRO A 670 -2.99 -31.14 10.59
CA PRO A 670 -4.05 -31.90 9.90
C PRO A 670 -3.61 -33.25 9.33
N MET A 671 -2.30 -33.49 9.17
CA MET A 671 -1.73 -34.74 8.68
C MET A 671 -1.18 -35.64 9.80
N ALA A 672 -1.28 -35.24 11.07
CA ALA A 672 -0.89 -36.09 12.18
C ALA A 672 -1.88 -37.28 12.35
N PRO A 673 -1.39 -38.47 12.76
CA PRO A 673 -2.18 -39.70 12.82
C PRO A 673 -3.09 -39.84 14.05
#